data_AF-A0A094HEJ1-F1
#
_entry.id   AF-A0A094HEJ1-F1
#
_cell.length_a   1.000
_cell.length_b   1.000
_cell.length_c   1.000
_cell.angle_alpha   90.00
_cell.angle_beta   90.00
_cell.angle_gamma   90.00
#
_symmetry.space_group_name_H-M   'P 1'
#
loop_
_entity.id
_entity.type
_entity.pdbx_description
1 polymer ?
#
loop_
_entity_poly.entity_id
_entity_poly.type
_entity_poly.pdbx_seq_one_letter_code
_entity_poly.pdbx_strand_id
1 'polypeptide(L)'
;MSFGGQTPTIIVLKEGTDSSQGKGQVISNINACLAVQETIRSTLGPYGGDLLLVDENGRQTITNDGATVMKLLDIVHPAARILTDIARSQDAEVGDGTTSVVVLAGEILKEIKEHVEQGVSSQTIIKGLRRASMMSVNKIKEIAVNTNEGNQRDTLTKLAGTAMSSKLIKRNTGFFTKMVVDAVLTLDQDDLNENLIGVKKIAGGSLTDSLFVNGVAFKKTFSYAGFEQQPKSFKNPKIVCLNVELELKSEKDNAEVRVEQVSEYQAIVDAEWQIIYNKMEAVYKSGAKVVLSKLPIGDLATQYFADRDIFCAGRVASADLDRIIQACGGSIQSTCSDIHPEHLGVCGRFEEKQIGNERYNFFEDCPEAKTCTLVLRGGAEQFIAEVERSLHDAIMIVKRAIKHNTIVAGGGACEMEISAYLHRYADKSISNKQQAIIKSFAKALEVIPRQLCDNAGFDATDILNKLRVEHRKGSTWAGVDFVNEGIADNMEKFVWEPALVKINAIQAATEASCLILSVDETIKNEESQAPQAPGQQLPPGAAQRALRAFKQEFRSVRLDVNHMLRDSPELKFTKGTRKLQRQRTSHLDIYRASTTSLPPTSHPSTTDSSDIMGIPFDYAPERPEHIEAILNGLDRYNPETTTIFQDYVQQQCDDKAYDCYANLALLKLYQFNPHLARDETITNTLVKALTVFPSPDFSLCLHLLPAHILQPISTSSALPAAGDAPLSEAVQKLAVLSNLLAGASYAKFWSTLDSDDLYADLIADVNGFEELIRIRIAMTVSQAVREVERSVLESWLGLQGEALDKFVSEVCGWQVEGTVVKVPLNKENEAKGTMVRENVKIDQFSRVVRRAYELPA
;
A
#
# COMPACT_ATOMS: atom_id res chain seq x y z
N MET A 1 40.52 19.77 38.57
CA MET A 1 39.47 20.70 38.98
C MET A 1 38.18 20.26 38.30
N SER A 2 37.18 19.85 39.09
CA SER A 2 35.81 19.63 38.61
C SER A 2 35.23 21.00 38.33
N PHE A 3 34.75 21.26 37.11
CA PHE A 3 33.95 22.46 36.85
C PHE A 3 32.71 22.37 37.76
N GLY A 4 32.38 23.45 38.47
CA GLY A 4 31.38 23.46 39.55
C GLY A 4 30.04 22.89 39.11
N GLY A 5 29.62 21.81 39.78
CA GLY A 5 28.40 21.03 39.50
C GLY A 5 28.70 19.53 39.50
N GLN A 6 27.83 18.69 40.08
CA GLN A 6 27.96 17.24 39.95
C GLN A 6 27.94 16.88 38.46
N THR A 7 29.03 16.30 37.94
CA THR A 7 29.08 15.83 36.55
C THR A 7 28.02 14.74 36.34
N PRO A 8 27.08 14.90 35.39
CA PRO A 8 26.08 13.87 35.12
C PRO A 8 26.77 12.57 34.69
N THR A 9 26.22 11.43 35.12
CA THR A 9 26.72 10.11 34.76
C THR A 9 26.64 9.90 33.25
N ILE A 10 27.73 9.42 32.64
CA ILE A 10 27.75 9.10 31.21
C ILE A 10 26.84 7.88 30.98
N ILE A 11 25.67 8.11 30.37
CA ILE A 11 24.74 7.05 29.98
C ILE A 11 25.24 6.39 28.69
N VAL A 12 25.30 5.05 28.66
CA VAL A 12 25.87 4.27 27.54
C VAL A 12 24.93 4.23 26.32
N LEU A 13 23.61 4.19 26.56
CA LEU A 13 22.57 4.23 25.54
C LEU A 13 21.88 5.61 25.57
N LYS A 14 21.24 5.98 24.45
CA LYS A 14 20.50 7.24 24.38
C LYS A 14 19.32 7.21 25.36
N GLU A 15 19.03 8.34 26.02
CA GLU A 15 17.81 8.47 26.83
C GLU A 15 16.57 8.18 25.97
N GLY A 16 15.70 7.28 26.45
CA GLY A 16 14.54 6.76 25.72
C GLY A 16 14.77 5.42 25.01
N THR A 17 16.01 4.92 24.93
CA THR A 17 16.26 3.56 24.40
C THR A 17 15.79 2.50 25.39
N ASP A 18 14.77 1.73 25.03
CA ASP A 18 14.34 0.55 25.80
C ASP A 18 15.29 -0.61 25.46
N SER A 19 16.01 -1.09 26.49
CA SER A 19 16.91 -2.23 26.39
C SER A 19 16.51 -3.27 27.43
N SER A 20 16.14 -4.45 26.96
CA SER A 20 15.89 -5.60 27.83
C SER A 20 16.76 -6.77 27.39
N GLN A 21 17.38 -7.42 28.38
CA GLN A 21 18.46 -8.39 28.20
C GLN A 21 18.26 -9.66 29.04
N GLY A 22 18.89 -10.75 28.59
CA GLY A 22 18.98 -12.02 29.31
C GLY A 22 17.73 -12.89 29.18
N LYS A 23 17.52 -13.78 30.17
CA LYS A 23 16.45 -14.79 30.11
C LYS A 23 15.05 -14.18 30.00
N GLY A 24 14.81 -13.05 30.67
CA GLY A 24 13.54 -12.34 30.62
C GLY A 24 13.17 -11.91 29.20
N GLN A 25 14.16 -11.46 28.41
CA GLN A 25 13.93 -11.07 27.02
C GLN A 25 13.54 -12.26 26.15
N VAL A 26 14.21 -13.40 26.29
CA VAL A 26 13.89 -14.63 25.54
C VAL A 26 12.46 -15.08 25.86
N ILE A 27 12.06 -15.07 27.14
CA ILE A 27 10.71 -15.44 27.57
C ILE A 27 9.67 -14.44 27.02
N SER A 28 9.97 -13.14 27.03
CA SER A 28 9.11 -12.11 26.44
C SER A 28 8.89 -12.36 24.94
N ASN A 29 9.98 -12.62 24.21
CA ASN A 29 9.95 -12.96 22.78
C ASN A 29 9.10 -14.21 22.51
N ILE A 30 9.23 -15.26 23.33
CA ILE A 30 8.40 -16.48 23.24
C ILE A 30 6.93 -16.13 23.46
N ASN A 31 6.59 -15.42 24.54
CA ASN A 31 5.19 -15.09 24.85
C ASN A 31 4.53 -14.25 23.74
N ALA A 32 5.26 -13.32 23.14
CA ALA A 32 4.77 -12.54 21.99
C ALA A 32 4.43 -13.44 20.79
N CYS A 33 5.26 -14.45 20.53
CA CYS A 33 5.01 -15.43 19.47
C CYS A 33 3.80 -16.33 19.77
N LEU A 34 3.62 -16.73 21.03
CA LEU A 34 2.47 -17.53 21.47
C LEU A 34 1.15 -16.76 21.31
N ALA A 35 1.13 -15.45 21.57
CA ALA A 35 -0.06 -14.62 21.37
C ALA A 35 -0.51 -14.60 19.90
N VAL A 36 0.45 -14.49 18.98
CA VAL A 36 0.17 -14.54 17.53
C VAL A 36 -0.27 -15.93 17.09
N GLN A 37 0.37 -16.99 17.59
CA GLN A 37 -0.05 -18.37 17.35
C GLN A 37 -1.51 -18.59 17.79
N GLU A 38 -1.89 -18.13 18.97
CA GLU A 38 -3.24 -18.31 19.53
C GLU A 38 -4.32 -17.63 18.67
N THR A 39 -3.97 -16.54 18.00
CA THR A 39 -4.87 -15.82 17.09
C THR A 39 -5.16 -16.63 15.81
N ILE A 40 -4.19 -17.45 15.37
CA ILE A 40 -4.24 -18.11 14.06
C ILE A 40 -4.56 -19.61 14.15
N ARG A 41 -4.31 -20.26 15.30
CA ARG A 41 -4.55 -21.71 15.48
C ARG A 41 -5.99 -22.14 15.14
N SER A 42 -6.97 -21.25 15.31
CA SER A 42 -8.37 -21.53 15.01
C SER A 42 -8.64 -21.75 13.52
N THR A 43 -7.78 -21.25 12.63
CA THR A 43 -7.95 -21.41 11.17
C THR A 43 -7.43 -22.76 10.66
N LEU A 44 -6.73 -23.54 11.51
CA LEU A 44 -6.12 -24.79 11.08
C LEU A 44 -7.15 -25.92 10.86
N GLY A 45 -7.07 -26.58 9.70
CA GLY A 45 -7.81 -27.82 9.44
C GLY A 45 -9.16 -27.65 8.74
N PRO A 46 -9.82 -28.77 8.39
CA PRO A 46 -11.00 -28.76 7.51
C PRO A 46 -12.25 -28.10 8.11
N TYR A 47 -12.24 -27.88 9.43
CA TYR A 47 -13.28 -27.19 10.20
C TYR A 47 -12.70 -25.96 10.91
N GLY A 48 -11.58 -25.42 10.43
CA GLY A 48 -11.01 -24.19 10.94
C GLY A 48 -11.97 -23.01 10.76
N GLY A 49 -12.04 -22.13 11.75
CA GLY A 49 -12.85 -20.92 11.70
C GLY A 49 -12.22 -19.86 10.83
N ASP A 50 -13.03 -19.18 10.01
CA ASP A 50 -12.58 -18.02 9.24
C ASP A 50 -12.43 -16.78 10.13
N LEU A 51 -11.41 -15.96 9.87
CA LEU A 51 -11.21 -14.71 10.57
C LEU A 51 -11.75 -13.54 9.75
N LEU A 52 -12.57 -12.70 10.40
CA LEU A 52 -13.00 -11.42 9.85
C LEU A 52 -12.07 -10.33 10.37
N LEU A 53 -11.33 -9.71 9.46
CA LEU A 53 -10.41 -8.62 9.74
C LEU A 53 -10.97 -7.33 9.15
N VAL A 54 -10.91 -6.26 9.93
CA VAL A 54 -11.32 -4.92 9.52
C VAL A 54 -10.10 -4.01 9.60
N ASP A 55 -9.72 -3.46 8.46
CA ASP A 55 -8.60 -2.52 8.35
C ASP A 55 -9.00 -1.13 8.90
N GLU A 56 -8.04 -0.24 9.14
CA GLU A 56 -8.29 1.14 9.62
C GLU A 56 -9.24 1.92 8.70
N ASN A 57 -9.22 1.57 7.40
CA ASN A 57 -10.08 2.13 6.36
C ASN A 57 -11.51 1.55 6.34
N GLY A 58 -11.87 0.69 7.29
CA GLY A 58 -13.16 0.00 7.35
C GLY A 58 -13.31 -1.13 6.33
N ARG A 59 -12.24 -1.50 5.61
CA ARG A 59 -12.27 -2.59 4.62
C ARG A 59 -12.33 -3.94 5.33
N GLN A 60 -13.40 -4.69 5.07
CA GLN A 60 -13.63 -6.02 5.64
C GLN A 60 -13.02 -7.10 4.76
N THR A 61 -12.20 -7.96 5.37
CA THR A 61 -11.61 -9.14 4.72
C THR A 61 -11.90 -10.37 5.56
N ILE A 62 -12.55 -11.37 4.95
CA ILE A 62 -12.75 -12.69 5.57
C ILE A 62 -11.69 -13.62 4.99
N THR A 63 -10.97 -14.36 5.83
CA THR A 63 -9.98 -15.33 5.31
C THR A 63 -9.66 -16.45 6.29
N ASN A 64 -9.28 -17.60 5.72
CA ASN A 64 -8.74 -18.74 6.44
C ASN A 64 -7.20 -18.84 6.34
N ASP A 65 -6.61 -18.25 5.29
CA ASP A 65 -5.18 -18.35 5.01
C ASP A 65 -4.33 -17.56 6.02
N GLY A 66 -3.49 -18.29 6.77
CA GLY A 66 -2.62 -17.73 7.79
C GLY A 66 -1.63 -16.69 7.26
N ALA A 67 -1.16 -16.81 6.00
CA ALA A 67 -0.26 -15.81 5.43
C ALA A 67 -0.98 -14.48 5.20
N THR A 68 -2.23 -14.51 4.74
CA THR A 68 -3.05 -13.31 4.56
C THR A 68 -3.42 -12.69 5.90
N VAL A 69 -3.79 -13.49 6.91
CA VAL A 69 -4.05 -12.99 8.28
C VAL A 69 -2.83 -12.23 8.81
N MET A 70 -1.64 -12.83 8.70
CA MET A 70 -0.38 -12.22 9.17
C MET A 70 0.05 -10.98 8.37
N LYS A 71 -0.44 -10.80 7.14
CA LYS A 71 -0.20 -9.58 6.35
C LYS A 71 -1.10 -8.42 6.80
N LEU A 72 -2.30 -8.73 7.30
CA LEU A 72 -3.31 -7.76 7.70
C LEU A 72 -3.21 -7.37 9.19
N LEU A 73 -2.67 -8.25 10.04
CA LEU A 73 -2.40 -7.93 11.44
C LEU A 73 -1.23 -6.94 11.56
N ASP A 74 -1.43 -5.85 12.31
CA ASP A 74 -0.36 -4.91 12.64
C ASP A 74 0.53 -5.46 13.77
N ILE A 75 1.60 -6.15 13.38
CA ILE A 75 2.54 -6.81 14.30
C ILE A 75 3.73 -5.89 14.57
N VAL A 76 3.69 -5.20 15.71
CA VAL A 76 4.76 -4.30 16.17
C VAL A 76 5.96 -5.06 16.77
N HIS A 77 5.73 -6.17 17.47
CA HIS A 77 6.78 -6.87 18.21
C HIS A 77 7.78 -7.58 17.28
N PRO A 78 9.11 -7.34 17.38
CA PRO A 78 10.10 -7.87 16.44
C PRO A 78 10.11 -9.41 16.35
N ALA A 79 10.00 -10.11 17.49
CA ALA A 79 9.98 -11.58 17.48
C ALA A 79 8.76 -12.15 16.76
N ALA A 80 7.59 -11.52 16.90
CA ALA A 80 6.35 -11.96 16.25
C ALA A 80 6.38 -11.68 14.73
N ARG A 81 7.10 -10.64 14.30
CA ARG A 81 7.32 -10.36 12.87
C ARG A 81 8.07 -11.49 12.16
N ILE A 82 8.96 -12.22 12.84
CA ILE A 82 9.62 -13.40 12.28
C ILE A 82 8.60 -14.47 11.87
N LEU A 83 7.51 -14.65 12.64
CA LEU A 83 6.42 -15.57 12.28
C LEU A 83 5.68 -15.11 11.01
N THR A 84 5.62 -13.81 10.76
CA THR A 84 5.02 -13.26 9.54
C THR A 84 5.89 -13.54 8.32
N ASP A 85 7.20 -13.39 8.47
CA ASP A 85 8.15 -13.63 7.38
C ASP A 85 8.18 -15.12 6.97
N ILE A 86 8.09 -16.05 7.92
CA ILE A 86 8.01 -17.49 7.59
C ILE A 86 6.68 -17.87 6.94
N ALA A 87 5.56 -17.29 7.38
CA ALA A 87 4.26 -17.54 6.75
C ALA A 87 4.26 -17.08 5.29
N ARG A 88 4.85 -15.91 5.01
CA ARG A 88 5.04 -15.39 3.64
C ARG A 88 6.00 -16.25 2.82
N SER A 89 7.05 -16.78 3.43
CA SER A 89 7.98 -17.68 2.74
C SER A 89 7.30 -18.99 2.35
N GLN A 90 6.49 -19.57 3.24
CA GLN A 90 5.74 -20.80 2.99
C GLN A 90 4.70 -20.61 1.87
N ASP A 91 3.99 -19.48 1.89
CA ASP A 91 3.05 -19.04 0.86
C ASP A 91 3.73 -18.96 -0.53
N ALA A 92 4.88 -18.29 -0.63
CA ALA A 92 5.61 -18.16 -1.89
C ALA A 92 6.26 -19.47 -2.39
N GLU A 93 6.76 -20.31 -1.49
CA GLU A 93 7.47 -21.53 -1.87
C GLU A 93 6.52 -22.69 -2.18
N VAL A 94 5.47 -22.88 -1.38
CA VAL A 94 4.60 -24.05 -1.47
C VAL A 94 3.15 -23.68 -1.73
N GLY A 95 2.67 -22.59 -1.15
CA GLY A 95 1.28 -22.10 -1.27
C GLY A 95 0.29 -22.76 -0.32
N ASP A 96 0.73 -23.70 0.52
CA ASP A 96 -0.12 -24.33 1.55
C ASP A 96 0.67 -24.57 2.84
N GLY A 97 -0.05 -24.77 3.94
CA GLY A 97 0.52 -24.98 5.28
C GLY A 97 1.02 -23.71 5.96
N THR A 98 0.60 -22.53 5.50
CA THR A 98 0.97 -21.22 6.05
C THR A 98 0.63 -21.14 7.55
N THR A 99 -0.60 -21.53 7.92
CA THR A 99 -1.07 -21.65 9.31
C THR A 99 -0.25 -22.68 10.10
N SER A 100 -0.04 -23.87 9.52
CA SER A 100 0.67 -24.98 10.18
C SER A 100 2.09 -24.60 10.58
N VAL A 101 2.80 -23.83 9.76
CA VAL A 101 4.16 -23.35 10.05
C VAL A 101 4.20 -22.43 11.26
N VAL A 102 3.26 -21.49 11.36
CA VAL A 102 3.17 -20.56 12.49
C VAL A 102 2.80 -21.31 13.77
N VAL A 103 1.82 -22.21 13.69
CA VAL A 103 1.38 -23.01 14.84
C VAL A 103 2.50 -23.92 15.35
N LEU A 104 3.23 -24.57 14.43
CA LEU A 104 4.34 -25.43 14.81
C LEU A 104 5.51 -24.63 15.43
N ALA A 105 5.86 -23.48 14.86
CA ALA A 105 6.91 -22.61 15.41
C ALA A 105 6.57 -22.13 16.83
N GLY A 106 5.32 -21.71 17.04
CA GLY A 106 4.84 -21.31 18.36
C GLY A 106 4.86 -22.45 19.37
N GLU A 107 4.41 -23.65 18.99
CA GLU A 107 4.43 -24.80 19.93
C GLU A 107 5.85 -25.26 20.26
N ILE A 108 6.78 -25.24 19.29
CA ILE A 108 8.20 -25.51 19.58
C ILE A 108 8.71 -24.54 20.65
N LEU A 109 8.43 -23.24 20.52
CA LEU A 109 8.84 -22.24 21.51
C LEU A 109 8.19 -22.47 22.87
N LYS A 110 6.92 -22.88 22.90
CA LYS A 110 6.16 -23.22 24.12
C LYS A 110 6.80 -24.37 24.88
N GLU A 111 7.08 -25.48 24.22
CA GLU A 111 7.69 -26.67 24.84
C GLU A 111 9.15 -26.43 25.26
N ILE A 112 9.82 -25.46 24.65
CA ILE A 112 11.18 -25.07 24.99
C ILE A 112 11.25 -24.05 26.15
N LYS A 113 10.18 -23.29 26.40
CA LYS A 113 10.11 -22.29 27.47
C LYS A 113 10.53 -22.86 28.83
N GLU A 114 10.05 -24.06 29.18
CA GLU A 114 10.42 -24.74 30.43
C GLU A 114 11.94 -24.97 30.56
N HIS A 115 12.61 -25.34 29.46
CA HIS A 115 14.06 -25.54 29.45
C HIS A 115 14.84 -24.24 29.63
N VAL A 116 14.33 -23.13 29.08
CA VAL A 116 14.92 -21.79 29.24
C VAL A 116 14.80 -21.31 30.69
N GLU A 117 13.64 -21.53 31.30
CA GLU A 117 13.38 -21.19 32.72
C GLU A 117 14.28 -22.00 33.66
N GLN A 118 14.49 -23.29 33.37
CA GLN A 118 15.44 -24.15 34.09
C GLN A 118 16.92 -23.77 33.88
N GLY A 119 17.20 -22.78 33.02
CA GLY A 119 18.55 -22.26 32.80
C GLY A 119 19.41 -23.07 31.84
N VAL A 120 18.80 -23.87 30.97
CA VAL A 120 19.52 -24.49 29.85
C VAL A 120 19.93 -23.38 28.86
N SER A 121 21.19 -23.38 28.44
CA SER A 121 21.70 -22.41 27.46
C SER A 121 20.96 -22.52 26.12
N SER A 122 20.51 -21.38 25.57
CA SER A 122 19.86 -21.30 24.26
C SER A 122 20.65 -21.99 23.15
N GLN A 123 21.99 -21.93 23.20
CA GLN A 123 22.85 -22.59 22.20
C GLN A 123 22.76 -24.12 22.23
N THR A 124 22.54 -24.72 23.41
CA THR A 124 22.36 -26.18 23.52
C THR A 124 20.98 -26.58 23.01
N ILE A 125 19.97 -25.75 23.27
CA ILE A 125 18.61 -25.92 22.77
C ILE A 125 18.61 -25.87 21.23
N ILE A 126 19.18 -24.82 20.63
CA ILE A 126 19.28 -24.65 19.17
C ILE A 126 19.96 -25.85 18.51
N LYS A 127 21.06 -26.36 19.09
CA LYS A 127 21.73 -27.58 18.59
C LYS A 127 20.82 -28.81 18.64
N GLY A 128 20.02 -28.97 19.69
CA GLY A 128 19.04 -30.05 19.82
C GLY A 128 17.92 -29.93 18.79
N LEU A 129 17.34 -28.75 18.62
CA LEU A 129 16.28 -28.46 17.67
C LEU A 129 16.71 -28.71 16.21
N ARG A 130 17.89 -28.19 15.80
CA ARG A 130 18.43 -28.43 14.45
C ARG A 130 18.66 -29.92 14.17
N ARG A 131 19.14 -30.67 15.17
CA ARG A 131 19.30 -32.11 15.05
C ARG A 131 17.95 -32.82 14.88
N ALA A 132 16.95 -32.46 15.67
CA ALA A 132 15.60 -33.02 15.56
C ALA A 132 14.96 -32.75 14.20
N SER A 133 15.11 -31.52 13.68
CA SER A 133 14.63 -31.12 12.34
C SER A 133 15.28 -31.96 11.23
N MET A 134 16.61 -32.08 11.20
CA MET A 134 17.31 -32.89 10.19
C MET A 134 16.84 -34.35 10.19
N MET A 135 16.65 -34.93 11.39
CA MET A 135 16.15 -36.28 11.53
C MET A 135 14.70 -36.43 11.05
N SER A 136 13.85 -35.45 11.35
CA SER A 136 12.45 -35.41 10.90
C SER A 136 12.38 -35.38 9.38
N VAL A 137 13.17 -34.51 8.74
CA VAL A 137 13.23 -34.39 7.28
C VAL A 137 13.71 -35.68 6.63
N ASN A 138 14.74 -36.33 7.18
CA ASN A 138 15.20 -37.63 6.68
C ASN A 138 14.11 -38.69 6.79
N LYS A 139 13.39 -38.73 7.94
CA LYS A 139 12.30 -39.67 8.14
C LYS A 139 11.15 -39.44 7.16
N ILE A 140 10.80 -38.19 6.85
CA ILE A 140 9.77 -37.86 5.85
C ILE A 140 10.18 -38.40 4.47
N LYS A 141 11.44 -38.21 4.08
CA LYS A 141 11.94 -38.73 2.79
C LYS A 141 11.92 -40.25 2.72
N GLU A 142 12.13 -40.94 3.85
CA GLU A 142 12.05 -42.40 3.93
C GLU A 142 10.62 -42.94 3.80
N ILE A 143 9.62 -42.25 4.39
CA ILE A 143 8.22 -42.68 4.36
C ILE A 143 7.45 -42.18 3.13
N ALA A 144 8.00 -41.23 2.38
CA ALA A 144 7.33 -40.64 1.23
C ALA A 144 7.04 -41.68 0.14
N VAL A 145 5.81 -41.67 -0.36
CA VAL A 145 5.35 -42.59 -1.42
C VAL A 145 5.48 -41.89 -2.77
N ASN A 146 6.04 -42.58 -3.77
CA ASN A 146 6.20 -42.05 -5.12
C ASN A 146 4.94 -42.33 -5.95
N THR A 147 4.43 -41.33 -6.67
CA THR A 147 3.17 -41.40 -7.43
C THR A 147 3.34 -41.69 -8.93
N ASN A 148 4.54 -42.06 -9.38
CA ASN A 148 4.86 -42.26 -10.81
C ASN A 148 4.04 -43.36 -11.52
N GLU A 149 3.45 -44.30 -10.78
CA GLU A 149 2.81 -45.50 -11.36
C GLU A 149 1.29 -45.36 -11.57
N GLY A 150 0.69 -44.22 -11.22
CA GLY A 150 -0.77 -44.00 -11.27
C GLY A 150 -1.24 -43.07 -12.40
N ASN A 151 -2.57 -42.94 -12.54
CA ASN A 151 -3.18 -41.93 -13.40
C ASN A 151 -2.87 -40.52 -12.84
N GLN A 152 -1.90 -39.82 -13.46
CA GLN A 152 -1.41 -38.51 -13.00
C GLN A 152 -2.56 -37.52 -12.76
N ARG A 153 -3.58 -37.51 -13.62
CA ARG A 153 -4.72 -36.60 -13.49
C ARG A 153 -5.57 -36.88 -12.24
N ASP A 154 -5.77 -38.15 -11.89
CA ASP A 154 -6.51 -38.55 -10.69
C ASP A 154 -5.71 -38.20 -9.41
N THR A 155 -4.39 -38.42 -9.43
CA THR A 155 -3.50 -38.01 -8.35
C THR A 155 -3.56 -36.50 -8.10
N LEU A 156 -3.47 -35.69 -9.16
CA LEU A 156 -3.57 -34.23 -9.05
C LEU A 156 -4.95 -33.78 -8.57
N THR A 157 -6.01 -34.48 -9.00
CA THR A 157 -7.38 -34.24 -8.55
C THR A 157 -7.51 -34.46 -7.04
N LYS A 158 -6.97 -35.56 -6.52
CA LYS A 158 -6.98 -35.88 -5.08
C LYS A 158 -6.19 -34.86 -4.27
N LEU A 159 -4.98 -34.51 -4.70
CA LEU A 159 -4.12 -33.52 -4.04
C LEU A 159 -4.77 -32.14 -3.96
N ALA A 160 -5.35 -31.67 -5.07
CA ALA A 160 -6.11 -30.42 -5.10
C ALA A 160 -7.35 -30.51 -4.20
N GLY A 161 -8.02 -31.66 -4.14
CA GLY A 161 -9.15 -31.89 -3.24
C GLY A 161 -8.78 -31.73 -1.76
N THR A 162 -7.64 -32.26 -1.33
CA THR A 162 -7.14 -32.10 0.04
C THR A 162 -6.92 -30.63 0.39
N ALA A 163 -6.23 -29.87 -0.47
CA ALA A 163 -5.91 -28.45 -0.24
C ALA A 163 -7.16 -27.55 -0.14
N MET A 164 -8.28 -27.97 -0.71
CA MET A 164 -9.55 -27.23 -0.69
C MET A 164 -10.50 -27.67 0.43
N SER A 165 -10.15 -28.71 1.20
CA SER A 165 -11.03 -29.33 2.19
C SER A 165 -11.35 -28.46 3.41
N SER A 166 -10.48 -27.49 3.73
CA SER A 166 -10.61 -26.53 4.84
C SER A 166 -11.20 -25.18 4.48
N LYS A 167 -11.61 -25.01 3.22
CA LYS A 167 -11.99 -23.69 2.71
C LYS A 167 -13.48 -23.64 2.42
N LEU A 168 -13.99 -22.42 2.22
CA LEU A 168 -15.41 -22.17 1.89
C LEU A 168 -15.91 -22.93 0.65
N ILE A 169 -14.99 -23.36 -0.22
CA ILE A 169 -15.28 -24.13 -1.44
C ILE A 169 -15.47 -25.63 -1.24
N LYS A 170 -15.38 -26.16 0.00
CA LYS A 170 -15.51 -27.60 0.31
C LYS A 170 -16.74 -28.27 -0.29
N ARG A 171 -17.88 -27.56 -0.35
CA ARG A 171 -19.14 -28.10 -0.93
C ARG A 171 -19.05 -28.34 -2.43
N ASN A 172 -18.24 -27.54 -3.13
CA ASN A 172 -18.10 -27.52 -4.58
C ASN A 172 -16.72 -28.01 -5.04
N THR A 173 -15.98 -28.73 -4.19
CA THR A 173 -14.61 -29.19 -4.48
C THR A 173 -14.54 -29.95 -5.80
N GLY A 174 -15.47 -30.88 -6.08
CA GLY A 174 -15.43 -31.67 -7.32
C GLY A 174 -15.51 -30.84 -8.61
N PHE A 175 -16.10 -29.64 -8.56
CA PHE A 175 -16.15 -28.70 -9.69
C PHE A 175 -14.84 -27.94 -9.83
N PHE A 176 -14.38 -27.32 -8.73
CA PHE A 176 -13.16 -26.50 -8.73
C PHE A 176 -11.88 -27.31 -8.92
N THR A 177 -11.81 -28.54 -8.42
CA THR A 177 -10.67 -29.44 -8.63
C THR A 177 -10.42 -29.71 -10.11
N LYS A 178 -11.48 -29.94 -10.90
CA LYS A 178 -11.33 -30.14 -12.35
C LYS A 178 -10.75 -28.88 -13.00
N MET A 179 -11.30 -27.73 -12.66
CA MET A 179 -10.85 -26.42 -13.15
C MET A 179 -9.39 -26.12 -12.81
N VAL A 180 -8.94 -26.42 -11.58
CA VAL A 180 -7.55 -26.22 -11.15
C VAL A 180 -6.60 -27.15 -11.91
N VAL A 181 -6.95 -28.43 -12.02
CA VAL A 181 -6.11 -29.41 -12.74
C VAL A 181 -6.03 -29.06 -14.23
N ASP A 182 -7.15 -28.67 -14.85
CA ASP A 182 -7.17 -28.22 -16.24
C ASP A 182 -6.32 -26.96 -16.44
N ALA A 183 -6.42 -25.98 -15.54
CA ALA A 183 -5.62 -24.76 -15.61
C ALA A 183 -4.12 -25.03 -15.58
N VAL A 184 -3.64 -25.92 -14.71
CA VAL A 184 -2.21 -26.23 -14.58
C VAL A 184 -1.72 -27.10 -15.75
N LEU A 185 -2.56 -27.99 -16.28
CA LEU A 185 -2.20 -28.82 -17.45
C LEU A 185 -2.16 -28.03 -18.76
N THR A 186 -2.92 -26.93 -18.88
CA THR A 186 -2.85 -26.01 -20.03
C THR A 186 -1.53 -25.22 -20.06
N LEU A 187 -0.89 -24.99 -18.92
CA LEU A 187 0.39 -24.27 -18.87
C LEU A 187 1.52 -25.08 -19.49
N ASP A 188 2.59 -24.36 -19.85
CA ASP A 188 3.85 -24.98 -20.24
C ASP A 188 4.43 -25.79 -19.07
N GLN A 189 4.71 -27.07 -19.32
CA GLN A 189 5.18 -27.99 -18.27
C GLN A 189 6.63 -27.72 -17.87
N ASP A 190 7.43 -27.12 -18.77
CA ASP A 190 8.81 -26.75 -18.49
C ASP A 190 8.89 -25.47 -17.62
N ASP A 191 7.97 -24.53 -17.85
CA ASP A 191 7.88 -23.26 -17.09
C ASP A 191 6.44 -22.99 -16.61
N LEU A 192 6.08 -23.63 -15.49
CA LEU A 192 4.80 -23.45 -14.79
C LEU A 192 4.71 -22.06 -14.12
N ASN A 193 4.49 -21.01 -14.92
CA ASN A 193 4.34 -19.64 -14.46
C ASN A 193 2.88 -19.36 -14.04
N GLU A 194 2.67 -19.06 -12.76
CA GLU A 194 1.33 -18.79 -12.20
C GLU A 194 0.72 -17.48 -12.72
N ASN A 195 1.55 -16.53 -13.17
CA ASN A 195 1.05 -15.27 -13.72
C ASN A 195 0.26 -15.48 -15.02
N LEU A 196 0.49 -16.60 -15.72
CA LEU A 196 -0.24 -16.98 -16.93
C LEU A 196 -1.64 -17.53 -16.62
N ILE A 197 -1.98 -17.81 -15.36
CA ILE A 197 -3.35 -18.12 -14.97
C ILE A 197 -4.02 -16.81 -14.59
N GLY A 198 -4.94 -16.36 -15.45
CA GLY A 198 -5.77 -15.20 -15.16
C GLY A 198 -6.91 -15.56 -14.23
N VAL A 199 -7.14 -14.78 -13.18
CA VAL A 199 -8.36 -14.88 -12.37
C VAL A 199 -9.16 -13.60 -12.51
N LYS A 200 -10.42 -13.72 -12.90
CA LYS A 200 -11.35 -12.59 -13.06
C LYS A 200 -12.52 -12.77 -12.10
N LYS A 201 -12.69 -11.80 -11.21
CA LYS A 201 -13.73 -11.79 -10.17
C LYS A 201 -14.93 -11.01 -10.67
N ILE A 202 -16.10 -11.65 -10.68
CA ILE A 202 -17.35 -11.03 -11.12
C ILE A 202 -18.40 -11.24 -10.04
N ALA A 203 -18.89 -10.13 -9.47
CA ALA A 203 -19.93 -10.15 -8.46
C ALA A 203 -21.28 -10.62 -9.03
N GLY A 204 -22.06 -11.29 -8.18
CA GLY A 204 -23.37 -11.85 -8.50
C GLY A 204 -23.32 -13.25 -9.11
N GLY A 205 -24.40 -14.02 -8.92
CA GLY A 205 -24.50 -15.43 -9.33
C GLY A 205 -24.03 -16.41 -8.26
N SER A 206 -24.03 -17.71 -8.61
CA SER A 206 -23.54 -18.79 -7.76
C SER A 206 -22.05 -19.08 -8.02
N LEU A 207 -21.36 -19.69 -7.06
CA LEU A 207 -19.99 -20.17 -7.23
C LEU A 207 -19.86 -21.19 -8.39
N THR A 208 -20.91 -21.98 -8.61
CA THR A 208 -20.99 -22.98 -9.69
C THR A 208 -21.11 -22.37 -11.09
N ASP A 209 -21.45 -21.09 -11.19
CA ASP A 209 -21.54 -20.36 -12.46
C ASP A 209 -20.17 -19.86 -12.94
N SER A 210 -19.10 -20.18 -12.19
CA SER A 210 -17.73 -19.88 -12.58
C SER A 210 -17.35 -20.64 -13.85
N LEU A 211 -16.48 -20.07 -14.69
CA LEU A 211 -16.14 -20.62 -16.00
C LEU A 211 -14.64 -20.82 -16.12
N PHE A 212 -14.25 -21.96 -16.69
CA PHE A 212 -12.91 -22.19 -17.17
C PHE A 212 -12.84 -21.77 -18.64
N VAL A 213 -11.97 -20.81 -18.96
CA VAL A 213 -11.73 -20.35 -20.33
C VAL A 213 -10.37 -20.86 -20.77
N ASN A 214 -10.37 -21.72 -21.79
CA ASN A 214 -9.14 -22.19 -22.44
C ASN A 214 -8.61 -21.10 -23.40
N GLY A 215 -7.99 -20.08 -22.82
CA GLY A 215 -7.53 -18.88 -23.47
C GLY A 215 -7.57 -17.69 -22.50
N VAL A 216 -7.88 -16.50 -23.00
CA VAL A 216 -7.86 -15.28 -22.19
C VAL A 216 -9.23 -14.63 -22.14
N ALA A 217 -9.61 -14.18 -20.94
CA ALA A 217 -10.77 -13.31 -20.78
C ALA A 217 -10.36 -12.05 -19.99
N PHE A 218 -10.79 -10.89 -20.47
CA PHE A 218 -10.60 -9.64 -19.74
C PHE A 218 -11.86 -8.78 -19.78
N LYS A 219 -12.02 -7.96 -18.75
CA LYS A 219 -13.17 -7.07 -18.58
C LYS A 219 -13.15 -6.00 -19.67
N LYS A 220 -14.33 -5.66 -20.23
CA LYS A 220 -14.50 -4.52 -21.12
C LYS A 220 -13.91 -3.26 -20.47
N THR A 221 -12.94 -2.66 -21.15
CA THR A 221 -12.32 -1.40 -20.72
C THR A 221 -13.19 -0.20 -21.13
N PHE A 222 -12.80 1.00 -20.68
CA PHE A 222 -13.52 2.23 -21.02
C PHE A 222 -13.76 2.31 -22.54
N SER A 223 -15.01 2.51 -22.93
CA SER A 223 -15.47 2.47 -24.32
C SER A 223 -15.94 3.85 -24.76
N TYR A 224 -15.44 4.28 -25.90
CA TYR A 224 -15.70 5.58 -26.52
C TYR A 224 -16.91 5.51 -27.47
N ALA A 225 -17.32 6.65 -28.02
CA ALA A 225 -18.46 6.71 -28.93
C ALA A 225 -18.21 5.84 -30.18
N GLY A 226 -19.23 5.08 -30.62
CA GLY A 226 -19.12 4.14 -31.74
C GLY A 226 -18.79 2.69 -31.35
N PHE A 227 -18.42 2.42 -30.10
CA PHE A 227 -18.08 1.07 -29.65
C PHE A 227 -19.21 0.04 -29.84
N GLU A 228 -20.48 0.42 -29.60
CA GLU A 228 -21.62 -0.51 -29.73
C GLU A 228 -21.90 -0.92 -31.18
N GLN A 229 -21.39 -0.18 -32.18
CA GLN A 229 -21.54 -0.50 -33.60
C GLN A 229 -20.53 -1.56 -34.07
N GLN A 230 -19.45 -1.78 -33.32
CA GLN A 230 -18.42 -2.76 -33.67
C GLN A 230 -18.95 -4.21 -33.51
N PRO A 231 -18.61 -5.13 -34.43
CA PRO A 231 -19.01 -6.52 -34.29
C PRO A 231 -18.46 -7.14 -33.00
N LYS A 232 -19.33 -7.88 -32.29
CA LYS A 232 -19.01 -8.45 -30.97
C LYS A 232 -18.58 -9.91 -31.02
N SER A 233 -18.59 -10.54 -32.19
CA SER A 233 -18.19 -11.92 -32.38
C SER A 233 -17.42 -12.08 -33.68
N PHE A 234 -16.26 -12.74 -33.63
CA PHE A 234 -15.46 -13.10 -34.80
C PHE A 234 -15.07 -14.56 -34.76
N LYS A 235 -14.99 -15.18 -35.94
CA LYS A 235 -14.38 -16.51 -36.15
C LYS A 235 -13.00 -16.31 -36.76
N ASN A 236 -11.99 -16.94 -36.19
CA ASN A 236 -10.58 -16.83 -36.63
C ASN A 236 -10.09 -15.38 -36.83
N PRO A 237 -10.29 -14.44 -35.88
CA PRO A 237 -9.79 -13.08 -36.05
C PRO A 237 -8.27 -13.00 -35.94
N LYS A 238 -7.69 -12.06 -36.68
CA LYS A 238 -6.31 -11.60 -36.47
C LYS A 238 -6.29 -10.50 -35.41
N ILE A 239 -5.41 -10.65 -34.43
CA ILE A 239 -5.32 -9.79 -33.25
C ILE A 239 -4.00 -9.02 -33.31
N VAL A 240 -4.06 -7.70 -33.13
CA VAL A 240 -2.87 -6.86 -32.96
C VAL A 240 -2.84 -6.29 -31.55
N CYS A 241 -1.69 -6.41 -30.89
CA CYS A 241 -1.45 -5.84 -29.57
C CYS A 241 -0.51 -4.63 -29.71
N LEU A 242 -0.96 -3.47 -29.25
CA LEU A 242 -0.27 -2.19 -29.39
C LEU A 242 0.13 -1.63 -28.02
N ASN A 243 1.27 -0.94 -28.00
CA ASN A 243 1.72 -0.10 -26.88
C ASN A 243 1.77 1.38 -27.31
N VAL A 244 0.83 1.79 -28.15
CA VAL A 244 0.71 3.13 -28.73
C VAL A 244 -0.70 3.63 -28.47
N GLU A 245 -0.84 4.92 -28.14
CA GLU A 245 -2.13 5.57 -28.05
C GLU A 245 -2.67 5.92 -29.44
N LEU A 246 -3.97 5.71 -29.64
CA LEU A 246 -4.68 6.07 -30.87
C LEU A 246 -5.63 7.23 -30.57
N GLU A 247 -5.08 8.31 -30.03
CA GLU A 247 -5.80 9.54 -29.69
C GLU A 247 -5.18 10.75 -30.41
N LEU A 248 -5.99 11.76 -30.68
CA LEU A 248 -5.51 13.07 -31.13
C LEU A 248 -4.91 13.82 -29.94
N LYS A 249 -3.58 13.67 -29.80
CA LYS A 249 -2.76 14.42 -28.86
C LYS A 249 -1.53 14.95 -29.56
N SER A 250 -1.00 16.06 -29.06
CA SER A 250 0.35 16.51 -29.37
C SER A 250 1.34 15.44 -28.93
N GLU A 251 2.15 14.89 -29.84
CA GLU A 251 3.07 13.76 -29.56
C GLU A 251 4.14 14.07 -28.49
N LYS A 252 4.26 15.32 -28.02
CA LYS A 252 5.11 15.73 -26.89
C LYS A 252 4.50 16.89 -26.11
N ASP A 253 4.61 16.81 -24.79
CA ASP A 253 4.30 17.92 -23.87
C ASP A 253 5.24 19.13 -24.01
N ASN A 254 6.35 19.01 -24.77
CA ASN A 254 7.40 20.03 -24.93
C ASN A 254 7.63 20.47 -26.40
N ALA A 255 6.72 20.19 -27.32
CA ALA A 255 6.85 20.65 -28.71
C ALA A 255 6.17 22.02 -28.88
N GLU A 256 6.97 23.09 -28.87
CA GLU A 256 6.48 24.43 -29.23
C GLU A 256 6.40 24.53 -30.77
N VAL A 257 5.19 24.61 -31.31
CA VAL A 257 4.96 24.83 -32.74
C VAL A 257 4.88 26.35 -32.97
N ARG A 258 5.91 26.93 -33.58
CA ARG A 258 5.92 28.36 -33.95
C ARG A 258 5.42 28.52 -35.37
N VAL A 259 4.36 29.30 -35.53
CA VAL A 259 3.71 29.54 -36.81
C VAL A 259 3.79 31.04 -37.12
N GLU A 260 4.36 31.41 -38.26
CA GLU A 260 4.49 32.81 -38.67
C GLU A 260 3.36 33.23 -39.62
N GLN A 261 2.76 32.27 -40.35
CA GLN A 261 1.71 32.49 -41.33
C GLN A 261 0.43 31.71 -41.02
N VAL A 262 -0.74 32.32 -41.25
CA VAL A 262 -2.05 31.67 -41.01
C VAL A 262 -2.24 30.41 -41.87
N SER A 263 -1.65 30.35 -43.07
CA SER A 263 -1.69 29.16 -43.94
C SER A 263 -0.94 27.96 -43.37
N GLU A 264 0.14 28.20 -42.61
CA GLU A 264 0.93 27.14 -41.97
C GLU A 264 0.17 26.52 -40.80
N TYR A 265 -0.66 27.31 -40.10
CA TYR A 265 -1.53 26.80 -39.04
C TYR A 265 -2.50 25.73 -39.55
N GLN A 266 -3.15 25.98 -40.69
CA GLN A 266 -4.04 24.99 -41.31
C GLN A 266 -3.27 23.72 -41.74
N ALA A 267 -2.07 23.89 -42.31
CA ALA A 267 -1.24 22.75 -42.71
C ALA A 267 -0.83 21.87 -41.51
N ILE A 268 -0.61 22.45 -40.34
CA ILE A 268 -0.32 21.71 -39.09
C ILE A 268 -1.55 20.92 -38.66
N VAL A 269 -2.73 21.55 -38.63
CA VAL A 269 -3.99 20.87 -38.29
C VAL A 269 -4.21 19.69 -39.24
N ASP A 270 -4.10 19.91 -40.54
CA ASP A 270 -4.26 18.86 -41.56
C ASP A 270 -3.23 17.73 -41.39
N ALA A 271 -1.98 18.08 -41.02
CA ALA A 271 -0.92 17.10 -40.75
C ALA A 271 -1.22 16.24 -39.50
N GLU A 272 -1.73 16.82 -38.42
CA GLU A 272 -2.13 16.07 -37.22
C GLU A 272 -3.22 15.03 -37.54
N TRP A 273 -4.24 15.45 -38.30
CA TRP A 273 -5.26 14.53 -38.80
C TRP A 273 -4.66 13.42 -39.65
N GLN A 274 -3.80 13.76 -40.62
CA GLN A 274 -3.15 12.78 -41.49
C GLN A 274 -2.29 11.78 -40.72
N ILE A 275 -1.54 12.21 -39.71
CA ILE A 275 -0.70 11.31 -38.89
C ILE A 275 -1.56 10.24 -38.22
N ILE A 276 -2.72 10.61 -37.68
CA ILE A 276 -3.61 9.67 -37.00
C ILE A 276 -4.31 8.76 -37.99
N TYR A 277 -4.80 9.31 -39.10
CA TYR A 277 -5.35 8.50 -40.19
C TYR A 277 -4.34 7.50 -40.73
N ASN A 278 -3.06 7.89 -40.87
CA ASN A 278 -2.00 6.99 -41.31
C ASN A 278 -1.76 5.87 -40.30
N LYS A 279 -1.78 6.15 -38.98
CA LYS A 279 -1.68 5.12 -37.94
C LYS A 279 -2.84 4.13 -38.01
N MET A 280 -4.07 4.62 -38.14
CA MET A 280 -5.27 3.78 -38.25
C MET A 280 -5.30 2.96 -39.54
N GLU A 281 -4.88 3.56 -40.66
CA GLU A 281 -4.80 2.91 -41.95
C GLU A 281 -3.71 1.83 -42.00
N ALA A 282 -2.57 2.05 -41.33
CA ALA A 282 -1.54 1.03 -41.20
C ALA A 282 -2.05 -0.21 -40.44
N VAL A 283 -2.82 0.00 -39.36
CA VAL A 283 -3.49 -1.09 -38.62
C VAL A 283 -4.51 -1.80 -39.51
N TYR A 284 -5.31 -1.07 -40.28
CA TYR A 284 -6.27 -1.67 -41.21
C TYR A 284 -5.58 -2.52 -42.29
N LYS A 285 -4.51 -2.01 -42.89
CA LYS A 285 -3.71 -2.71 -43.92
C LYS A 285 -3.06 -3.99 -43.42
N SER A 286 -2.76 -4.09 -42.11
CA SER A 286 -2.27 -5.34 -41.51
C SER A 286 -3.31 -6.48 -41.57
N GLY A 287 -4.59 -6.16 -41.76
CA GLY A 287 -5.69 -7.12 -41.78
C GLY A 287 -6.14 -7.59 -40.39
N ALA A 288 -5.74 -6.89 -39.33
CA ALA A 288 -6.21 -7.15 -37.97
C ALA A 288 -7.71 -6.84 -37.83
N LYS A 289 -8.45 -7.74 -37.18
CA LYS A 289 -9.87 -7.59 -36.84
C LYS A 289 -10.12 -7.23 -35.38
N VAL A 290 -9.14 -7.49 -34.52
CA VAL A 290 -9.17 -7.11 -33.10
C VAL A 290 -7.91 -6.30 -32.79
N VAL A 291 -8.09 -5.06 -32.35
CA VAL A 291 -7.02 -4.11 -32.01
C VAL A 291 -7.04 -3.86 -30.51
N LEU A 292 -5.99 -4.28 -29.81
CA LEU A 292 -5.85 -4.08 -28.38
C LEU A 292 -4.72 -3.12 -28.13
N SER A 293 -4.94 -2.11 -27.29
CA SER A 293 -3.87 -1.21 -26.84
C SER A 293 -3.79 -1.14 -25.33
N LYS A 294 -2.56 -1.12 -24.82
CA LYS A 294 -2.29 -0.78 -23.41
C LYS A 294 -2.69 0.67 -23.10
N LEU A 295 -2.57 1.54 -24.10
CA LEU A 295 -2.88 2.95 -23.99
C LEU A 295 -4.31 3.23 -24.49
N PRO A 296 -4.85 4.44 -24.25
CA PRO A 296 -6.18 4.81 -24.72
C PRO A 296 -6.32 4.79 -26.25
N ILE A 297 -7.55 4.53 -26.71
CA ILE A 297 -7.96 4.61 -28.12
C ILE A 297 -9.11 5.62 -28.16
N GLY A 298 -8.97 6.71 -28.91
CA GLY A 298 -9.93 7.81 -28.90
C GLY A 298 -11.21 7.55 -29.69
N ASP A 299 -12.14 8.49 -29.62
CA ASP A 299 -13.43 8.44 -30.35
C ASP A 299 -13.24 8.32 -31.86
N LEU A 300 -12.33 9.12 -32.44
CA LEU A 300 -12.05 9.10 -33.88
C LEU A 300 -11.60 7.71 -34.35
N ALA A 301 -10.68 7.08 -33.59
CA ALA A 301 -10.19 5.75 -33.92
C ALA A 301 -11.27 4.68 -33.74
N THR A 302 -12.08 4.81 -32.69
CA THR A 302 -13.20 3.90 -32.43
C THR A 302 -14.22 3.92 -33.57
N GLN A 303 -14.56 5.10 -34.09
CA GLN A 303 -15.45 5.28 -35.24
C GLN A 303 -14.83 4.73 -36.53
N TYR A 304 -13.55 5.07 -36.80
CA TYR A 304 -12.84 4.57 -37.99
C TYR A 304 -12.83 3.05 -38.09
N PHE A 305 -12.64 2.38 -36.95
CA PHE A 305 -12.67 0.92 -36.84
C PHE A 305 -14.09 0.34 -36.88
N ALA A 306 -15.09 1.04 -36.34
CA ALA A 306 -16.49 0.63 -36.44
C ALA A 306 -16.97 0.56 -37.89
N ASP A 307 -16.65 1.57 -38.72
CA ASP A 307 -17.00 1.61 -40.15
C ASP A 307 -16.36 0.46 -40.97
N ARG A 308 -15.34 -0.20 -40.42
CA ARG A 308 -14.54 -1.25 -41.09
C ARG A 308 -14.69 -2.63 -40.46
N ASP A 309 -15.68 -2.79 -39.57
CA ASP A 309 -15.92 -4.03 -38.83
C ASP A 309 -14.67 -4.53 -38.09
N ILE A 310 -13.97 -3.62 -37.40
CA ILE A 310 -12.83 -3.89 -36.53
C ILE A 310 -13.22 -3.61 -35.08
N PHE A 311 -12.96 -4.55 -34.19
CA PHE A 311 -13.13 -4.35 -32.77
C PHE A 311 -11.87 -3.74 -32.17
N CYS A 312 -12.03 -2.72 -31.32
CA CYS A 312 -10.90 -2.13 -30.61
C CYS A 312 -11.16 -1.99 -29.10
N ALA A 313 -10.13 -2.22 -28.29
CA ALA A 313 -10.15 -1.97 -26.86
C ALA A 313 -8.86 -1.29 -26.41
N GLY A 314 -8.98 -0.10 -25.82
CA GLY A 314 -7.87 0.65 -25.22
C GLY A 314 -7.77 0.42 -23.72
N ARG A 315 -6.67 0.87 -23.10
CA ARG A 315 -6.42 0.75 -21.65
C ARG A 315 -6.44 -0.70 -21.12
N VAL A 316 -6.01 -1.66 -21.94
CA VAL A 316 -5.92 -3.06 -21.52
C VAL A 316 -4.78 -3.21 -20.52
N ALA A 317 -5.01 -3.92 -19.42
CA ALA A 317 -3.99 -4.18 -18.41
C ALA A 317 -2.79 -4.92 -19.03
N SER A 318 -1.58 -4.55 -18.63
CA SER A 318 -0.36 -5.16 -19.21
C SER A 318 -0.31 -6.68 -19.01
N ALA A 319 -0.69 -7.15 -17.83
CA ALA A 319 -0.76 -8.59 -17.54
C ALA A 319 -1.76 -9.33 -18.44
N ASP A 320 -2.85 -8.68 -18.86
CA ASP A 320 -3.83 -9.30 -19.77
C ASP A 320 -3.30 -9.32 -21.21
N LEU A 321 -2.59 -8.28 -21.66
CA LEU A 321 -1.92 -8.28 -22.97
C LEU A 321 -0.84 -9.36 -23.05
N ASP A 322 -0.02 -9.50 -22.02
CA ASP A 322 1.02 -10.53 -21.95
C ASP A 322 0.41 -11.93 -22.05
N ARG A 323 -0.73 -12.16 -21.39
CA ARG A 323 -1.49 -13.42 -21.54
C ARG A 323 -2.03 -13.60 -22.95
N ILE A 324 -2.59 -12.57 -23.58
CA ILE A 324 -3.14 -12.68 -24.94
C ILE A 324 -2.05 -13.10 -25.93
N ILE A 325 -0.84 -12.58 -25.79
CA ILE A 325 0.32 -13.00 -26.60
C ILE A 325 0.63 -14.47 -26.39
N GLN A 326 0.62 -14.95 -25.14
CA GLN A 326 0.88 -16.37 -24.84
C GLN A 326 -0.27 -17.30 -25.27
N ALA A 327 -1.49 -16.77 -25.43
CA ALA A 327 -2.64 -17.53 -25.94
C ALA A 327 -2.67 -17.58 -27.46
N CYS A 328 -2.66 -16.41 -28.09
CA CYS A 328 -2.95 -16.23 -29.51
C CYS A 328 -1.68 -16.18 -30.37
N GLY A 329 -0.50 -16.13 -29.75
CA GLY A 329 0.74 -15.76 -30.43
C GLY A 329 0.83 -14.27 -30.74
N GLY A 330 1.87 -13.89 -31.48
CA GLY A 330 2.13 -12.51 -31.88
C GLY A 330 3.06 -11.76 -30.93
N SER A 331 3.14 -10.44 -31.08
CA SER A 331 4.02 -9.60 -30.26
C SER A 331 3.42 -8.21 -30.06
N ILE A 332 3.75 -7.57 -28.93
CA ILE A 332 3.34 -6.18 -28.69
C ILE A 332 4.14 -5.25 -29.59
N GLN A 333 3.42 -4.45 -30.38
CA GLN A 333 4.00 -3.47 -31.28
C GLN A 333 3.98 -2.07 -30.68
N SER A 334 5.12 -1.39 -30.77
CA SER A 334 5.31 -0.02 -30.26
C SER A 334 5.11 1.04 -31.33
N THR A 335 4.83 0.64 -32.57
CA THR A 335 4.66 1.51 -33.73
C THR A 335 3.58 0.92 -34.64
N CYS A 336 2.78 1.75 -35.31
CA CYS A 336 1.73 1.28 -36.21
C CYS A 336 2.21 0.99 -37.64
N SER A 337 3.34 1.58 -38.06
CA SER A 337 3.82 1.50 -39.44
C SER A 337 4.48 0.17 -39.82
N ASP A 338 5.01 -0.56 -38.84
CA ASP A 338 5.84 -1.76 -39.06
C ASP A 338 5.13 -3.02 -38.53
N ILE A 339 3.85 -3.19 -38.88
CA ILE A 339 3.05 -4.34 -38.45
C ILE A 339 3.12 -5.42 -39.54
N HIS A 340 3.96 -6.42 -39.31
CA HIS A 340 4.05 -7.61 -40.15
C HIS A 340 3.07 -8.72 -39.73
N PRO A 341 2.71 -9.65 -40.64
CA PRO A 341 1.81 -10.76 -40.32
C PRO A 341 2.29 -11.66 -39.18
N GLU A 342 3.60 -11.76 -38.93
CA GLU A 342 4.21 -12.52 -37.84
C GLU A 342 3.96 -11.91 -36.45
N HIS A 343 3.61 -10.62 -36.38
CA HIS A 343 3.29 -9.94 -35.13
C HIS A 343 1.83 -10.10 -34.72
N LEU A 344 0.99 -10.59 -35.65
CA LEU A 344 -0.44 -10.76 -35.42
C LEU A 344 -0.73 -12.10 -34.74
N GLY A 345 -1.50 -12.06 -33.66
CA GLY A 345 -2.03 -13.26 -33.02
C GLY A 345 -3.27 -13.78 -33.75
N VAL A 346 -3.58 -15.06 -33.54
CA VAL A 346 -4.78 -15.72 -34.07
C VAL A 346 -5.47 -16.49 -32.94
N CYS A 347 -6.79 -16.32 -32.81
CA CYS A 347 -7.62 -17.16 -31.94
C CYS A 347 -8.72 -17.84 -32.77
N GLY A 348 -9.26 -18.97 -32.31
CA GLY A 348 -10.35 -19.64 -33.01
C GLY A 348 -11.67 -18.87 -32.95
N ARG A 349 -11.98 -18.30 -31.79
CA ARG A 349 -13.20 -17.51 -31.57
C ARG A 349 -12.94 -16.33 -30.65
N PHE A 350 -13.47 -15.17 -31.03
CA PHE A 350 -13.56 -13.99 -30.18
C PHE A 350 -15.03 -13.67 -29.94
N GLU A 351 -15.40 -13.40 -28.69
CA GLU A 351 -16.77 -13.00 -28.34
C GLU A 351 -16.80 -12.05 -27.13
N GLU A 352 -17.54 -10.95 -27.24
CA GLU A 352 -17.91 -10.12 -26.08
C GLU A 352 -19.21 -10.66 -25.47
N LYS A 353 -19.12 -11.29 -24.29
CA LYS A 353 -20.29 -11.83 -23.57
C LYS A 353 -20.55 -10.97 -22.32
N GLN A 354 -21.82 -10.77 -22.00
CA GLN A 354 -22.21 -10.18 -20.72
C GLN A 354 -22.26 -11.27 -19.65
N ILE A 355 -21.51 -11.08 -18.56
CA ILE A 355 -21.49 -11.96 -17.40
C ILE A 355 -21.80 -11.13 -16.16
N GLY A 356 -22.97 -11.38 -15.55
CA GLY A 356 -23.49 -10.51 -14.50
C GLY A 356 -23.83 -9.13 -15.05
N ASN A 357 -23.35 -8.08 -14.38
CA ASN A 357 -23.59 -6.69 -14.80
C ASN A 357 -22.51 -6.14 -15.74
N GLU A 358 -21.48 -6.93 -16.06
CA GLU A 358 -20.31 -6.47 -16.79
C GLU A 358 -20.11 -7.27 -18.08
N ARG A 359 -19.51 -6.64 -19.10
CA ARG A 359 -19.14 -7.31 -20.34
C ARG A 359 -17.68 -7.74 -20.31
N TYR A 360 -17.41 -8.92 -20.83
CA TYR A 360 -16.08 -9.52 -20.90
C TYR A 360 -15.78 -9.94 -22.33
N ASN A 361 -14.54 -9.72 -22.75
CA ASN A 361 -14.02 -10.16 -24.04
C ASN A 361 -13.36 -11.52 -23.86
N PHE A 362 -13.82 -12.52 -24.60
CA PHE A 362 -13.34 -13.90 -24.56
C PHE A 362 -12.54 -14.23 -25.80
N PHE A 363 -11.36 -14.80 -25.60
CA PHE A 363 -10.51 -15.39 -26.62
C PHE A 363 -10.48 -16.89 -26.36
N GLU A 364 -11.24 -17.64 -27.15
CA GLU A 364 -11.43 -19.09 -27.02
C GLU A 364 -10.77 -19.81 -28.22
N ASP A 365 -10.56 -21.12 -28.08
CA ASP A 365 -10.02 -22.01 -29.12
C ASP A 365 -8.66 -21.55 -29.67
N CYS A 366 -7.73 -21.25 -28.76
CA CYS A 366 -6.37 -20.86 -29.10
C CYS A 366 -5.45 -22.11 -29.19
N PRO A 367 -4.93 -22.48 -30.37
CA PRO A 367 -4.23 -23.75 -30.58
C PRO A 367 -2.88 -23.86 -29.86
N GLU A 368 -2.21 -22.73 -29.60
CA GLU A 368 -0.93 -22.66 -28.87
C GLU A 368 -1.12 -22.10 -27.44
N ALA A 369 -2.33 -22.17 -26.88
CA ALA A 369 -2.59 -21.55 -25.59
C ALA A 369 -1.76 -22.16 -24.46
N LYS A 370 -0.78 -21.38 -23.99
CA LYS A 370 -0.01 -21.65 -22.75
C LYS A 370 -0.55 -20.88 -21.54
N THR A 371 -1.77 -20.37 -21.65
CA THR A 371 -2.43 -19.53 -20.64
C THR A 371 -3.90 -19.90 -20.56
N CYS A 372 -4.50 -19.70 -19.40
CA CYS A 372 -5.93 -19.88 -19.20
C CYS A 372 -6.48 -18.76 -18.33
N THR A 373 -7.80 -18.58 -18.34
CA THR A 373 -8.49 -17.65 -17.45
C THR A 373 -9.62 -18.34 -16.69
N LEU A 374 -9.60 -18.18 -15.38
CA LEU A 374 -10.64 -18.57 -14.44
C LEU A 374 -11.56 -17.37 -14.20
N VAL A 375 -12.81 -17.49 -14.62
CA VAL A 375 -13.84 -16.49 -14.33
C VAL A 375 -14.61 -16.95 -13.10
N LEU A 376 -14.40 -16.27 -11.97
CA LEU A 376 -15.02 -16.60 -10.69
C LEU A 376 -16.27 -15.75 -10.46
N ARG A 377 -17.37 -16.44 -10.15
CA ARG A 377 -18.66 -15.86 -9.79
C ARG A 377 -18.93 -16.06 -8.30
N GLY A 378 -19.73 -15.18 -7.69
CA GLY A 378 -20.16 -15.35 -6.31
C GLY A 378 -21.04 -14.22 -5.82
N GLY A 379 -21.81 -14.47 -4.76
CA GLY A 379 -22.77 -13.50 -4.22
C GLY A 379 -22.11 -12.22 -3.70
N ALA A 380 -21.13 -12.35 -2.80
CA ALA A 380 -20.39 -11.21 -2.24
C ALA A 380 -18.92 -11.24 -2.67
N GLU A 381 -18.31 -10.06 -2.80
CA GLU A 381 -16.92 -9.90 -3.23
C GLU A 381 -15.92 -10.58 -2.27
N GLN A 382 -16.20 -10.55 -0.97
CA GLN A 382 -15.37 -11.18 0.05
C GLN A 382 -15.29 -12.69 -0.16
N PHE A 383 -16.43 -13.32 -0.51
CA PHE A 383 -16.46 -14.75 -0.83
C PHE A 383 -15.66 -15.06 -2.10
N ILE A 384 -15.77 -14.23 -3.14
CA ILE A 384 -15.01 -14.43 -4.38
C ILE A 384 -13.51 -14.27 -4.12
N ALA A 385 -13.12 -13.29 -3.31
CA ALA A 385 -11.72 -13.09 -2.92
C ALA A 385 -11.15 -14.29 -2.13
N GLU A 386 -11.96 -14.92 -1.28
CA GLU A 386 -11.56 -16.15 -0.60
C GLU A 386 -11.48 -17.36 -1.54
N VAL A 387 -12.39 -17.47 -2.51
CA VAL A 387 -12.34 -18.51 -3.55
C VAL A 387 -11.08 -18.35 -4.40
N GLU A 388 -10.73 -17.13 -4.81
CA GLU A 388 -9.50 -16.84 -5.56
C GLU A 388 -8.26 -17.33 -4.80
N ARG A 389 -8.14 -16.99 -3.51
CA ARG A 389 -7.03 -17.47 -2.66
C ARG A 389 -7.04 -18.98 -2.51
N SER A 390 -8.22 -19.56 -2.26
CA SER A 390 -8.39 -21.01 -2.14
C SER A 390 -7.91 -21.77 -3.37
N LEU A 391 -8.23 -21.24 -4.56
CA LEU A 391 -7.82 -21.80 -5.84
C LEU A 391 -6.33 -21.57 -6.11
N HIS A 392 -5.78 -20.41 -5.74
CA HIS A 392 -4.35 -20.13 -5.87
C HIS A 392 -3.51 -21.17 -5.12
N ASP A 393 -3.85 -21.47 -3.86
CA ASP A 393 -3.15 -22.46 -3.06
C ASP A 393 -3.27 -23.86 -3.67
N ALA A 394 -4.46 -24.22 -4.18
CA ALA A 394 -4.66 -25.50 -4.87
C ALA A 394 -3.85 -25.61 -6.17
N ILE A 395 -3.78 -24.52 -6.96
CA ILE A 395 -2.94 -24.41 -8.15
C ILE A 395 -1.47 -24.60 -7.78
N MET A 396 -1.02 -23.97 -6.70
CA MET A 396 0.35 -24.10 -6.22
C MET A 396 0.67 -25.53 -5.80
N ILE A 397 -0.23 -26.20 -5.09
CA ILE A 397 -0.05 -27.62 -4.71
C ILE A 397 0.05 -28.52 -5.93
N VAL A 398 -0.84 -28.36 -6.93
CA VAL A 398 -0.80 -29.14 -8.17
C VAL A 398 0.48 -28.86 -8.96
N LYS A 399 0.89 -27.60 -9.08
CA LYS A 399 2.15 -27.19 -9.71
C LYS A 399 3.36 -27.82 -9.04
N ARG A 400 3.40 -27.89 -7.71
CA ARG A 400 4.48 -28.54 -6.96
C ARG A 400 4.44 -30.06 -7.10
N ALA A 401 3.25 -30.66 -7.14
CA ALA A 401 3.08 -32.09 -7.33
C ALA A 401 3.58 -32.58 -8.70
N ILE A 402 3.45 -31.76 -9.76
CA ILE A 402 4.02 -32.08 -11.08
C ILE A 402 5.55 -32.10 -11.05
N LYS A 403 6.18 -31.18 -10.28
CA LYS A 403 7.64 -31.13 -10.13
C LYS A 403 8.17 -32.19 -9.16
N HIS A 404 7.40 -32.56 -8.15
CA HIS A 404 7.78 -33.49 -7.09
C HIS A 404 6.71 -34.57 -6.88
N ASN A 405 7.00 -35.77 -7.40
CA ASN A 405 6.05 -36.89 -7.41
C ASN A 405 6.03 -37.69 -6.09
N THR A 406 6.33 -37.04 -4.95
CA THR A 406 6.40 -37.67 -3.64
C THR A 406 5.31 -37.12 -2.73
N ILE A 407 4.47 -38.02 -2.20
CA ILE A 407 3.34 -37.67 -1.32
C ILE A 407 3.48 -38.34 0.05
N VAL A 408 2.78 -37.77 1.02
CA VAL A 408 2.61 -38.29 2.38
C VAL A 408 1.15 -38.18 2.80
N ALA A 409 0.71 -38.99 3.76
CA ALA A 409 -0.62 -38.83 4.32
C ALA A 409 -0.72 -37.57 5.19
N GLY A 410 -1.80 -36.81 4.98
CA GLY A 410 -2.13 -35.60 5.75
C GLY A 410 -2.87 -35.89 7.05
N GLY A 411 -3.53 -34.86 7.60
CA GLY A 411 -4.41 -35.00 8.78
C GLY A 411 -3.70 -35.43 10.07
N GLY A 412 -2.44 -35.01 10.25
CA GLY A 412 -1.64 -35.26 11.45
C GLY A 412 -0.92 -36.62 11.49
N ALA A 413 -1.10 -37.47 10.48
CA ALA A 413 -0.46 -38.79 10.42
C ALA A 413 1.07 -38.70 10.31
N CYS A 414 1.57 -37.83 9.42
CA CYS A 414 2.99 -37.63 9.21
C CYS A 414 3.68 -37.10 10.48
N GLU A 415 3.07 -36.11 11.14
CA GLU A 415 3.57 -35.50 12.37
C GLU A 415 3.62 -36.51 13.53
N MET A 416 2.59 -37.37 13.65
CA MET A 416 2.53 -38.40 14.67
C MET A 416 3.59 -39.49 14.47
N GLU A 417 3.83 -39.91 13.23
CA GLU A 417 4.89 -40.89 12.92
C GLU A 417 6.29 -40.34 13.22
N ILE A 418 6.54 -39.07 12.87
CA ILE A 418 7.80 -38.39 13.20
C ILE A 418 7.97 -38.28 14.71
N SER A 419 6.92 -37.89 15.44
CA SER A 419 6.94 -37.82 16.90
C SER A 419 7.31 -39.17 17.52
N ALA A 420 6.66 -40.26 17.10
CA ALA A 420 6.94 -41.61 17.57
C ALA A 420 8.39 -42.04 17.28
N TYR A 421 8.90 -41.73 16.09
CA TYR A 421 10.29 -41.98 15.70
C TYR A 421 11.28 -41.22 16.59
N LEU A 422 11.07 -39.92 16.79
CA LEU A 422 11.93 -39.07 17.60
C LEU A 422 11.94 -39.49 19.08
N HIS A 423 10.78 -39.87 19.64
CA HIS A 423 10.72 -40.42 21.00
C HIS A 423 11.56 -41.71 21.13
N ARG A 424 11.37 -42.67 20.23
CA ARG A 424 12.16 -43.93 20.22
C ARG A 424 13.65 -43.67 20.07
N TYR A 425 14.03 -42.71 19.23
CA TYR A 425 15.42 -42.36 19.02
C TYR A 425 16.03 -41.67 20.24
N ALA A 426 15.30 -40.73 20.86
CA ALA A 426 15.74 -40.05 22.06
C ALA A 426 15.97 -41.04 23.22
N ASP A 427 15.13 -42.05 23.38
CA ASP A 427 15.29 -43.06 24.44
C ASP A 427 16.49 -43.98 24.22
N LYS A 428 16.79 -44.36 22.97
CA LYS A 428 17.82 -45.35 22.66
C LYS A 428 19.21 -44.77 22.42
N SER A 429 19.30 -43.63 21.73
CA SER A 429 20.54 -43.17 21.10
C SER A 429 21.19 -41.97 21.79
N ILE A 430 20.48 -41.29 22.70
CA ILE A 430 20.95 -40.03 23.28
C ILE A 430 20.83 -40.08 24.81
N SER A 431 21.98 -39.97 25.49
CA SER A 431 22.09 -39.92 26.96
C SER A 431 22.40 -38.52 27.51
N ASN A 432 22.46 -37.50 26.64
CA ASN A 432 22.86 -36.14 27.01
C ASN A 432 21.63 -35.22 27.24
N LYS A 433 21.87 -33.96 27.64
CA LYS A 433 20.82 -32.94 27.81
C LYS A 433 19.95 -32.69 26.57
N GLN A 434 20.42 -33.06 25.37
CA GLN A 434 19.63 -32.95 24.13
C GLN A 434 18.49 -33.98 24.07
N GLN A 435 18.54 -35.05 24.88
CA GLN A 435 17.45 -36.03 24.96
C GLN A 435 16.12 -35.35 25.30
N ALA A 436 16.11 -34.50 26.33
CA ALA A 436 14.91 -33.78 26.76
C ALA A 436 14.41 -32.81 25.69
N ILE A 437 15.33 -32.08 25.04
CA ILE A 437 15.00 -31.13 23.96
C ILE A 437 14.35 -31.84 22.76
N ILE A 438 14.88 -33.01 22.36
CA ILE A 438 14.32 -33.79 21.25
C ILE A 438 12.94 -34.36 21.60
N LYS A 439 12.73 -34.77 22.87
CA LYS A 439 11.40 -35.18 23.34
C LYS A 439 10.40 -34.02 23.35
N SER A 440 10.81 -32.83 23.78
CA SER A 440 9.99 -31.61 23.70
C SER A 440 9.63 -31.27 22.25
N PHE A 441 10.58 -31.40 21.31
CA PHE A 441 10.30 -31.21 19.89
C PHE A 441 9.32 -32.26 19.34
N ALA A 442 9.48 -33.53 19.71
CA ALA A 442 8.55 -34.60 19.32
C ALA A 442 7.12 -34.33 19.83
N LYS A 443 7.00 -33.89 21.08
CA LYS A 443 5.72 -33.48 21.68
C LYS A 443 5.12 -32.25 20.99
N ALA A 444 5.95 -31.29 20.55
CA ALA A 444 5.48 -30.11 19.82
C ALA A 444 4.85 -30.48 18.47
N LEU A 445 5.32 -31.52 17.78
CA LEU A 445 4.72 -31.98 16.51
C LEU A 445 3.27 -32.47 16.67
N GLU A 446 2.90 -32.94 17.86
CA GLU A 446 1.53 -33.39 18.14
C GLU A 446 0.51 -32.25 18.20
N VAL A 447 0.94 -30.98 18.14
CA VAL A 447 0.03 -29.83 18.12
C VAL A 447 -0.87 -29.82 16.89
N ILE A 448 -0.38 -30.30 15.74
CA ILE A 448 -1.15 -30.33 14.50
C ILE A 448 -2.37 -31.25 14.66
N PRO A 449 -2.24 -32.55 14.96
CA PRO A 449 -3.41 -33.40 15.20
C PRO A 449 -4.26 -32.94 16.39
N ARG A 450 -3.65 -32.38 17.44
CA ARG A 450 -4.40 -31.81 18.57
C ARG A 450 -5.34 -30.70 18.12
N GLN A 451 -4.80 -29.70 17.43
CA GLN A 451 -5.54 -28.53 16.99
C GLN A 451 -6.59 -28.88 15.92
N LEU A 452 -6.32 -29.87 15.08
CA LEU A 452 -7.31 -30.42 14.14
C LEU A 452 -8.52 -31.01 14.88
N CYS A 453 -8.32 -31.69 16.00
CA CYS A 453 -9.40 -32.22 16.84
C CYS A 453 -10.15 -31.10 17.57
N ASP A 454 -9.42 -30.15 18.17
CA ASP A 454 -10.01 -29.00 18.88
C ASP A 454 -10.92 -28.19 17.96
N ASN A 455 -10.46 -27.88 16.73
CA ASN A 455 -11.26 -27.13 15.75
C ASN A 455 -12.44 -27.92 15.19
N ALA A 456 -12.36 -29.26 15.18
CA ALA A 456 -13.48 -30.13 14.80
C ALA A 456 -14.48 -30.37 15.95
N GLY A 457 -14.16 -29.95 17.18
CA GLY A 457 -14.97 -30.20 18.37
C GLY A 457 -14.83 -31.63 18.93
N PHE A 458 -13.81 -32.38 18.53
CA PHE A 458 -13.55 -33.73 19.04
C PHE A 458 -12.76 -33.67 20.36
N ASP A 459 -12.83 -34.74 21.15
CA ASP A 459 -11.92 -34.89 22.29
C ASP A 459 -10.50 -35.22 21.80
N ALA A 460 -9.67 -34.17 21.70
CA ALA A 460 -8.28 -34.28 21.28
C ALA A 460 -7.46 -35.25 22.16
N THR A 461 -7.81 -35.40 23.44
CA THR A 461 -7.06 -36.25 24.36
C THR A 461 -7.23 -37.73 24.03
N ASP A 462 -8.47 -38.17 23.82
CA ASP A 462 -8.79 -39.55 23.47
C ASP A 462 -8.22 -39.91 22.08
N ILE A 463 -8.43 -39.04 21.08
CA ILE A 463 -7.94 -39.28 19.71
C ILE A 463 -6.40 -39.34 19.68
N LEU A 464 -5.69 -38.42 20.34
CA LEU A 464 -4.22 -38.46 20.39
C LEU A 464 -3.70 -39.72 21.07
N ASN A 465 -4.35 -40.18 22.14
CA ASN A 465 -3.96 -41.42 22.82
C ASN A 465 -4.14 -42.64 21.92
N LYS A 466 -5.27 -42.72 21.19
CA LYS A 466 -5.52 -43.76 20.19
C LYS A 466 -4.48 -43.73 19.06
N LEU A 467 -4.19 -42.55 18.51
CA LEU A 467 -3.16 -42.37 17.48
C LEU A 467 -1.79 -42.86 17.95
N ARG A 468 -1.35 -42.43 19.15
CA ARG A 468 -0.07 -42.88 19.73
C ARG A 468 0.03 -44.40 19.86
N VAL A 469 -1.08 -45.08 20.18
CA VAL A 469 -1.12 -46.55 20.26
C VAL A 469 -0.97 -47.18 18.88
N GLU A 470 -1.67 -46.68 17.86
CA GLU A 470 -1.58 -47.21 16.48
C GLU A 470 -0.21 -46.99 15.85
N HIS A 471 0.38 -45.79 15.98
CA HIS A 471 1.75 -45.55 15.50
C HIS A 471 2.80 -46.39 16.27
N ARG A 472 2.53 -46.72 17.54
CA ARG A 472 3.37 -47.68 18.27
C ARG A 472 3.28 -49.10 17.70
N LYS A 473 2.11 -49.51 17.22
CA LYS A 473 1.89 -50.81 16.55
C LYS A 473 2.50 -50.89 15.14
N GLY A 474 2.82 -49.74 14.53
CA GLY A 474 3.48 -49.65 13.23
C GLY A 474 2.60 -49.09 12.10
N SER A 475 1.40 -48.60 12.41
CA SER A 475 0.51 -47.97 11.43
C SER A 475 1.01 -46.55 11.11
N THR A 476 1.80 -46.39 10.04
CA THR A 476 2.46 -45.12 9.70
C THR A 476 1.52 -44.03 9.21
N TRP A 477 0.38 -44.41 8.61
CA TRP A 477 -0.56 -43.49 7.97
C TRP A 477 -1.86 -43.29 8.74
N ALA A 478 -1.91 -43.76 9.99
CA ALA A 478 -3.02 -43.49 10.88
C ALA A 478 -3.11 -41.98 11.16
N GLY A 479 -4.23 -41.36 10.84
CA GLY A 479 -4.48 -39.94 11.08
C GLY A 479 -5.88 -39.69 11.61
N VAL A 480 -6.21 -38.41 11.80
CA VAL A 480 -7.53 -38.01 12.28
C VAL A 480 -8.56 -38.16 11.16
N ASP A 481 -9.63 -38.90 11.45
CA ASP A 481 -10.77 -39.06 10.55
C ASP A 481 -11.91 -38.13 10.95
N PHE A 482 -12.15 -37.13 10.12
CA PHE A 482 -13.18 -36.13 10.38
C PHE A 482 -14.61 -36.58 10.07
N VAL A 483 -14.80 -37.71 9.38
CA VAL A 483 -16.15 -38.17 9.00
C VAL A 483 -16.74 -39.08 10.08
N ASN A 484 -15.93 -40.02 10.58
CA ASN A 484 -16.37 -40.98 11.61
C ASN A 484 -15.93 -40.60 13.02
N GLU A 485 -15.39 -39.39 13.22
CA GLU A 485 -14.94 -38.87 14.52
C GLU A 485 -13.97 -39.83 15.23
N GLY A 486 -12.93 -40.25 14.51
CA GLY A 486 -12.03 -41.29 14.99
C GLY A 486 -10.66 -41.25 14.33
N ILE A 487 -10.05 -42.43 14.19
CA ILE A 487 -8.78 -42.61 13.52
C ILE A 487 -8.95 -43.51 12.31
N ALA A 488 -8.26 -43.21 11.22
CA ALA A 488 -8.28 -44.02 10.02
C ALA A 488 -6.94 -43.93 9.29
N ASP A 489 -6.72 -44.83 8.31
CA ASP A 489 -5.60 -44.68 7.39
C ASP A 489 -5.92 -43.57 6.38
N ASN A 490 -5.21 -42.45 6.51
CA ASN A 490 -5.40 -41.28 5.67
C ASN A 490 -4.85 -41.47 4.25
N MET A 491 -3.94 -42.42 4.04
CA MET A 491 -3.46 -42.78 2.71
C MET A 491 -4.56 -43.51 1.92
N GLU A 492 -5.28 -44.44 2.57
CA GLU A 492 -6.42 -45.15 1.98
C GLU A 492 -7.62 -44.23 1.72
N LYS A 493 -7.82 -43.23 2.59
CA LYS A 493 -8.85 -42.19 2.42
C LYS A 493 -8.51 -41.11 1.40
N PHE A 494 -7.39 -41.24 0.69
CA PHE A 494 -6.93 -40.27 -0.32
C PHE A 494 -6.66 -38.86 0.23
N VAL A 495 -6.35 -38.73 1.52
CA VAL A 495 -5.94 -37.46 2.14
C VAL A 495 -4.44 -37.30 1.97
N TRP A 496 -4.07 -36.85 0.76
CA TRP A 496 -2.66 -36.76 0.35
C TRP A 496 -2.17 -35.32 0.38
N GLU A 497 -0.93 -35.14 0.82
CA GLU A 497 -0.20 -33.88 0.78
C GLU A 497 1.18 -34.11 0.12
N PRO A 498 1.71 -33.15 -0.66
CA PRO A 498 3.09 -33.25 -1.15
C PRO A 498 4.09 -33.28 0.01
N ALA A 499 5.08 -34.19 -0.06
CA ALA A 499 6.11 -34.31 0.98
C ALA A 499 6.90 -33.00 1.21
N LEU A 500 7.02 -32.18 0.15
CA LEU A 500 7.66 -30.86 0.20
C LEU A 500 6.99 -29.93 1.23
N VAL A 501 5.65 -29.97 1.36
CA VAL A 501 4.91 -29.14 2.33
C VAL A 501 5.43 -29.41 3.74
N LYS A 502 5.52 -30.69 4.13
CA LYS A 502 5.96 -31.10 5.48
C LYS A 502 7.44 -30.81 5.73
N ILE A 503 8.29 -31.05 4.73
CA ILE A 503 9.73 -30.79 4.83
C ILE A 503 9.98 -29.30 5.08
N ASN A 504 9.39 -28.45 4.23
CA ASN A 504 9.56 -27.01 4.34
C ASN A 504 8.94 -26.49 5.64
N ALA A 505 7.77 -27.00 6.04
CA ALA A 505 7.11 -26.54 7.24
C ALA A 505 7.94 -26.79 8.51
N ILE A 506 8.50 -27.99 8.66
CA ILE A 506 9.34 -28.34 9.83
C ILE A 506 10.65 -27.55 9.83
N GLN A 507 11.28 -27.39 8.65
CA GLN A 507 12.52 -26.62 8.54
C GLN A 507 12.31 -25.14 8.86
N ALA A 508 11.29 -24.52 8.26
CA ALA A 508 10.96 -23.11 8.47
C ALA A 508 10.56 -22.82 9.92
N ALA A 509 9.70 -23.66 10.51
CA ALA A 509 9.29 -23.52 11.91
C ALA A 509 10.49 -23.67 12.88
N THR A 510 11.40 -24.61 12.58
CA THR A 510 12.60 -24.82 13.41
C THR A 510 13.57 -23.63 13.30
N GLU A 511 13.84 -23.11 12.10
CA GLU A 511 14.75 -21.97 11.94
C GLU A 511 14.17 -20.68 12.54
N ALA A 512 12.86 -20.44 12.42
CA ALA A 512 12.20 -19.32 13.12
C ALA A 512 12.36 -19.43 14.63
N SER A 513 12.10 -20.62 15.19
CA SER A 513 12.26 -20.87 16.62
C SER A 513 13.71 -20.68 17.06
N CYS A 514 14.68 -21.15 16.28
CA CYS A 514 16.10 -20.97 16.57
C CYS A 514 16.52 -19.50 16.50
N LEU A 515 15.99 -18.73 15.55
CA LEU A 515 16.27 -17.30 15.42
C LEU A 515 15.75 -16.54 16.65
N ILE A 516 14.52 -16.81 17.07
CA ILE A 516 13.92 -16.17 18.26
C ILE A 516 14.71 -16.51 19.53
N LEU A 517 15.11 -17.78 19.71
CA LEU A 517 15.90 -18.22 20.87
C LEU A 517 17.33 -17.68 20.87
N SER A 518 17.85 -17.26 19.70
CA SER A 518 19.19 -16.69 19.58
C SER A 518 19.27 -15.21 19.96
N VAL A 519 18.12 -14.54 20.09
CA VAL A 519 18.02 -13.12 20.49
C VAL A 519 17.86 -13.05 22.00
N ASP A 520 18.95 -12.72 22.70
CA ASP A 520 19.01 -12.55 24.15
C ASP A 520 18.90 -11.09 24.61
N GLU A 521 19.09 -10.13 23.70
CA GLU A 521 18.91 -8.70 23.96
C GLU A 521 18.09 -8.06 22.83
N THR A 522 17.16 -7.18 23.18
CA THR A 522 16.40 -6.38 22.20
C THR A 522 16.53 -4.91 22.57
N ILE A 523 17.11 -4.15 21.66
CA ILE A 523 17.34 -2.71 21.80
C ILE A 523 16.40 -2.00 20.84
N LYS A 524 15.44 -1.26 21.38
CA LYS A 524 14.55 -0.42 20.60
C LYS A 524 14.99 1.03 20.75
N ASN A 525 15.62 1.57 19.71
CA ASN A 525 15.86 2.99 19.63
C ASN A 525 14.56 3.67 19.24
N GLU A 526 14.09 4.62 20.05
CA GLU A 526 13.15 5.61 19.56
C GLU A 526 13.82 6.39 18.44
N GLU A 527 13.04 6.75 17.41
CA GLU A 527 13.54 7.66 16.39
C GLU A 527 14.03 8.90 17.09
N SER A 528 15.33 9.14 16.95
CA SER A 528 15.94 10.33 17.44
C SER A 528 15.26 11.51 16.75
N GLN A 529 14.49 12.32 17.48
CA GLN A 529 14.35 13.71 17.08
C GLN A 529 15.76 14.19 16.77
N ALA A 530 15.97 14.64 15.52
CA ALA A 530 17.30 14.94 15.00
C ALA A 530 18.04 15.81 16.03
N PRO A 531 19.28 15.48 16.41
CA PRO A 531 20.00 16.26 17.41
C PRO A 531 20.12 17.69 16.90
N GLN A 532 19.44 18.63 17.56
CA GLN A 532 19.73 20.05 17.43
C GLN A 532 21.19 20.23 17.83
N ALA A 533 22.06 20.47 16.85
CA ALA A 533 23.46 20.73 17.09
C ALA A 533 23.59 21.94 18.03
N PRO A 534 24.39 21.87 19.11
CA PRO A 534 24.64 23.04 19.96
C PRO A 534 25.28 24.14 19.11
N GLY A 535 24.68 25.33 19.11
CA GLY A 535 25.18 26.48 18.38
C GLY A 535 26.53 26.95 18.91
N GLN A 536 27.62 26.37 18.39
CA GLN A 536 28.97 26.90 18.59
C GLN A 536 29.36 27.71 17.36
N GLN A 537 29.43 29.04 17.52
CA GLN A 537 29.87 29.96 16.48
C GLN A 537 31.32 29.64 16.08
N LEU A 538 31.52 29.28 14.81
CA LEU A 538 32.85 29.16 14.22
C LEU A 538 33.49 30.56 14.12
N PRO A 539 34.78 30.73 14.45
CA PRO A 539 35.45 32.03 14.39
C PRO A 539 35.49 32.61 12.97
N PRO A 540 35.39 33.95 12.82
CA PRO A 540 35.44 34.59 11.51
C PRO A 540 36.76 34.29 10.79
N GLY A 541 36.69 33.68 9.60
CA GLY A 541 37.85 33.44 8.73
C GLY A 541 38.19 31.96 8.45
N ALA A 542 37.48 31.00 9.05
CA ALA A 542 37.69 29.57 8.75
C ALA A 542 37.30 29.20 7.30
N ALA A 543 36.21 29.76 6.78
CA ALA A 543 35.75 29.54 5.41
C ALA A 543 36.76 30.02 4.36
N GLN A 544 37.47 31.11 4.64
CA GLN A 544 38.44 31.71 3.70
C GLN A 544 39.77 30.93 3.65
N ARG A 545 40.12 30.19 4.71
CA ARG A 545 41.27 29.26 4.71
C ARG A 545 40.93 27.94 4.01
N ALA A 546 39.72 27.41 4.20
CA ALA A 546 39.25 26.21 3.50
C ALA A 546 39.20 26.42 1.98
N LEU A 547 38.76 27.60 1.52
CA LEU A 547 38.70 27.95 0.10
C LEU A 547 40.11 28.10 -0.54
N ARG A 548 41.12 28.47 0.24
CA ARG A 548 42.52 28.56 -0.21
C ARG A 548 43.17 27.18 -0.35
N ALA A 549 42.85 26.24 0.54
CA ALA A 549 43.30 24.85 0.45
C ALA A 549 42.69 24.13 -0.77
N PHE A 550 41.39 24.31 -1.01
CA PHE A 550 40.69 23.73 -2.15
C PHE A 550 41.20 24.22 -3.53
N LYS A 551 41.68 25.47 -3.61
CA LYS A 551 42.27 26.02 -4.84
C LYS A 551 43.68 25.49 -5.15
N GLN A 552 44.40 24.95 -4.16
CA GLN A 552 45.71 24.34 -4.37
C GLN A 552 45.60 22.88 -4.86
N GLU A 553 44.62 22.10 -4.39
CA GLU A 553 44.41 20.72 -4.85
C GLU A 553 43.92 20.62 -6.30
N PHE A 554 43.13 21.58 -6.79
CA PHE A 554 42.68 21.57 -8.20
C PHE A 554 43.77 21.92 -9.23
N ARG A 555 44.94 22.40 -8.80
CA ARG A 555 46.07 22.68 -9.69
C ARG A 555 47.00 21.47 -9.90
N SER A 556 46.99 20.47 -9.01
CA SER A 556 47.78 19.24 -9.20
C SER A 556 47.08 18.22 -10.10
N VAL A 557 45.74 18.13 -10.05
CA VAL A 557 44.96 17.12 -10.79
C VAL A 557 44.86 17.39 -12.30
N ARG A 558 45.26 18.57 -12.78
CA ARG A 558 45.22 18.92 -14.22
C ARG A 558 46.48 18.53 -15.00
N LEU A 559 47.50 17.97 -14.33
CA LEU A 559 48.75 17.52 -14.96
C LEU A 559 48.85 16.00 -15.16
N ASP A 560 48.05 15.19 -14.46
CA ASP A 560 48.16 13.71 -14.52
C ASP A 560 47.25 13.03 -15.57
N VAL A 561 46.31 13.75 -16.18
CA VAL A 561 45.34 13.16 -17.14
C VAL A 561 45.93 12.97 -18.56
N ASN A 562 47.04 13.63 -18.89
CA ASN A 562 47.66 13.49 -20.21
C ASN A 562 48.63 12.30 -20.34
N HIS A 563 48.92 11.56 -19.25
CA HIS A 563 49.90 10.47 -19.26
C HIS A 563 49.29 9.06 -19.18
N MET A 564 47.97 8.92 -19.13
CA MET A 564 47.27 7.65 -18.87
C MET A 564 46.37 7.15 -20.02
N LEU A 565 46.65 7.54 -21.27
CA LEU A 565 45.97 7.04 -22.47
C LEU A 565 46.96 6.53 -23.54
N ARG A 566 47.85 5.62 -23.16
CA ARG A 566 48.52 4.68 -24.07
C ARG A 566 48.55 3.31 -23.40
N ASP A 567 48.23 2.29 -24.20
CA ASP A 567 48.30 0.85 -23.94
C ASP A 567 46.97 0.15 -23.53
N SER A 568 46.36 -0.46 -24.54
CA SER A 568 45.35 -1.54 -24.50
C SER A 568 45.98 -2.89 -24.03
N PRO A 569 45.31 -4.08 -24.06
CA PRO A 569 43.90 -4.47 -24.01
C PRO A 569 43.61 -5.69 -23.04
N GLU A 570 42.36 -6.17 -23.05
CA GLU A 570 41.91 -7.58 -22.81
C GLU A 570 41.65 -8.17 -21.39
N LEU A 571 40.54 -8.95 -21.33
CA LEU A 571 40.21 -10.15 -20.54
C LEU A 571 39.27 -10.09 -19.30
N LYS A 572 38.17 -10.85 -19.47
CA LYS A 572 37.54 -11.84 -18.57
C LYS A 572 36.73 -11.36 -17.35
N PHE A 573 35.41 -11.54 -17.45
CA PHE A 573 34.47 -11.55 -16.33
C PHE A 573 34.27 -12.95 -15.75
N THR A 574 34.57 -13.13 -14.45
CA THR A 574 33.97 -14.15 -13.57
C THR A 574 33.84 -13.66 -12.12
N LYS A 575 32.57 -13.61 -11.67
CA LYS A 575 31.97 -13.82 -10.33
C LYS A 575 32.43 -13.07 -9.04
N GLY A 576 31.42 -12.47 -8.39
CA GLY A 576 31.22 -12.32 -6.93
C GLY A 576 31.73 -11.02 -6.32
N THR A 577 31.08 -10.27 -5.42
CA THR A 577 29.94 -10.51 -4.52
C THR A 577 29.57 -9.18 -3.81
N ARG A 578 28.30 -9.05 -3.38
CA ARG A 578 27.79 -8.19 -2.27
C ARG A 578 27.73 -6.66 -2.44
N LYS A 579 26.53 -6.14 -2.73
CA LYS A 579 25.64 -5.40 -1.79
C LYS A 579 24.52 -4.73 -2.59
N LEU A 580 23.33 -5.35 -2.59
CA LEU A 580 22.07 -4.72 -2.94
C LEU A 580 21.16 -4.87 -1.72
N GLN A 581 20.94 -3.77 -1.03
CA GLN A 581 19.84 -3.63 -0.09
C GLN A 581 19.05 -2.39 -0.53
N ARG A 582 17.78 -2.63 -0.86
CA ARG A 582 16.65 -1.70 -0.81
C ARG A 582 16.65 -0.51 -1.78
N GLN A 583 15.94 -0.67 -2.90
CA GLN A 583 15.16 0.42 -3.50
C GLN A 583 13.79 -0.12 -3.98
N ARG A 584 12.75 0.33 -3.27
CA ARG A 584 11.29 0.25 -3.43
C ARG A 584 10.83 0.40 -1.98
N THR A 585 10.34 1.52 -1.50
CA THR A 585 9.35 2.51 -1.96
C THR A 585 9.57 3.75 -1.08
N SER A 586 9.48 4.99 -1.56
CA SER A 586 8.25 5.76 -1.39
C SER A 586 8.23 6.98 -2.32
N HIS A 587 7.22 7.04 -3.18
CA HIS A 587 6.57 8.30 -3.51
C HIS A 587 5.59 8.55 -2.38
N LEU A 588 5.80 9.63 -1.65
CA LEU A 588 4.95 10.35 -0.68
C LEU A 588 5.87 10.83 0.45
N ASP A 589 6.65 11.87 0.16
CA ASP A 589 7.30 12.73 1.16
C ASP A 589 7.76 13.99 0.43
N ILE A 590 6.79 14.81 0.05
CA ILE A 590 7.00 16.22 -0.25
C ILE A 590 5.94 16.92 0.58
N TYR A 591 6.35 17.46 1.73
CA TYR A 591 5.76 18.55 2.53
C TYR A 591 6.10 18.35 4.01
N ARG A 592 7.36 18.63 4.36
CA ARG A 592 7.76 19.09 5.70
C ARG A 592 9.13 19.77 5.63
N ALA A 593 9.09 21.07 5.39
CA ALA A 593 10.13 22.05 5.72
C ALA A 593 9.35 23.27 6.24
N SER A 594 9.68 23.98 7.31
CA SER A 594 10.84 24.01 8.18
C SER A 594 10.48 25.06 9.25
N THR A 595 10.39 24.71 10.54
CA THR A 595 10.31 25.69 11.63
C THR A 595 11.55 25.52 12.51
N THR A 596 12.37 26.57 12.52
CA THR A 596 13.55 26.69 13.38
C THR A 596 13.20 27.73 14.43
N SER A 597 13.20 27.36 15.70
CA SER A 597 12.98 28.27 16.84
C SER A 597 14.26 29.05 17.17
N LEU A 598 14.12 30.35 17.45
CA LEU A 598 15.13 31.20 18.08
C LEU A 598 14.83 31.30 19.60
N PRO A 599 15.83 31.39 20.50
CA PRO A 599 15.65 31.53 21.94
C PRO A 599 15.49 33.02 22.38
N PRO A 600 15.11 33.28 23.65
CA PRO A 600 14.30 34.43 24.03
C PRO A 600 15.13 35.67 24.41
N THR A 601 14.65 36.85 24.04
CA THR A 601 15.12 38.12 24.61
C THR A 601 13.95 39.04 24.91
N SER A 602 13.82 39.37 26.20
CA SER A 602 13.27 40.59 26.82
C SER A 602 12.26 41.42 26.04
N HIS A 603 11.08 41.61 26.66
CA HIS A 603 10.07 42.62 26.35
C HIS A 603 10.64 43.92 25.76
N PRO A 604 9.96 44.47 24.75
CA PRO A 604 9.58 45.87 24.83
C PRO A 604 8.11 46.10 24.48
N SER A 605 7.48 46.87 25.36
CA SER A 605 6.32 47.70 25.08
C SER A 605 6.58 48.62 23.89
N THR A 606 5.78 48.51 22.82
CA THR A 606 5.16 49.58 22.00
C THR A 606 4.69 48.98 20.68
N THR A 607 3.41 49.20 20.38
CA THR A 607 2.74 48.93 19.10
C THR A 607 3.47 49.58 17.92
N ASP A 608 4.04 48.79 17.02
CA ASP A 608 4.43 49.19 15.66
C ASP A 608 3.77 48.23 14.67
N SER A 609 2.90 48.76 13.81
CA SER A 609 2.04 48.02 12.88
C SER A 609 2.76 47.44 11.65
N SER A 610 4.10 47.36 11.67
CA SER A 610 4.93 46.93 10.53
C SER A 610 5.47 45.50 10.61
N ASP A 611 5.30 44.79 11.73
CA ASP A 611 5.93 43.48 11.97
C ASP A 611 5.02 42.24 11.82
N ILE A 612 3.82 42.39 11.25
CA ILE A 612 2.89 41.25 11.01
C ILE A 612 3.30 40.43 9.76
N MET A 613 4.24 40.91 8.94
CA MET A 613 4.63 40.25 7.68
C MET A 613 5.79 39.25 7.87
N GLY A 614 5.48 38.04 8.34
CA GLY A 614 6.44 36.92 8.32
C GLY A 614 6.31 35.87 9.43
N ILE A 615 5.24 35.92 10.22
CA ILE A 615 5.00 34.98 11.32
C ILE A 615 4.42 33.66 10.76
N PRO A 616 4.92 32.48 11.18
CA PRO A 616 4.31 31.19 10.83
C PRO A 616 2.83 31.17 11.20
N PHE A 617 1.97 30.63 10.33
CA PHE A 617 0.51 30.67 10.50
C PHE A 617 0.00 29.95 11.77
N ASP A 618 0.84 29.11 12.36
CA ASP A 618 0.64 28.32 13.57
C ASP A 618 1.19 28.99 14.85
N TYR A 619 1.78 30.18 14.74
CA TYR A 619 2.36 30.92 15.86
C TYR A 619 1.32 31.88 16.46
N ALA A 620 0.85 31.56 17.66
CA ALA A 620 0.01 32.42 18.49
C ALA A 620 0.88 33.10 19.57
N PRO A 621 1.42 34.31 19.33
CA PRO A 621 2.30 35.00 20.28
C PRO A 621 1.59 35.40 21.58
N GLU A 622 0.27 35.55 21.54
CA GLU A 622 -0.56 35.99 22.66
C GLU A 622 -1.21 34.83 23.42
N ARG A 623 -0.79 33.57 23.16
CA ARG A 623 -1.34 32.40 23.84
C ARG A 623 -1.09 32.51 25.36
N PRO A 624 -2.14 32.43 26.20
CA PRO A 624 -1.96 32.41 27.65
C PRO A 624 -1.14 31.20 28.12
N GLU A 625 -0.25 31.39 29.12
CA GLU A 625 0.63 30.33 29.64
C GLU A 625 -0.13 29.08 30.10
N HIS A 626 -1.36 29.24 30.62
CA HIS A 626 -2.19 28.12 31.04
C HIS A 626 -2.67 27.25 29.86
N ILE A 627 -2.98 27.85 28.71
CA ILE A 627 -3.34 27.12 27.48
C ILE A 627 -2.12 26.40 26.91
N GLU A 628 -0.95 27.05 26.93
CA GLU A 628 0.30 26.43 26.47
C GLU A 628 0.71 25.22 27.33
N ALA A 629 0.52 25.31 28.65
CA ALA A 629 0.76 24.20 29.57
C ALA A 629 -0.17 23.01 29.30
N ILE A 630 -1.45 23.26 29.00
CA ILE A 630 -2.43 22.20 28.67
C ILE A 630 -2.08 21.57 27.31
N LEU A 631 -1.74 22.36 26.29
CA LEU A 631 -1.44 21.86 24.95
C LEU A 631 -0.16 21.01 24.87
N ASN A 632 0.86 21.34 25.67
CA ASN A 632 2.13 20.63 25.74
C ASN A 632 2.16 19.55 26.83
N GLY A 633 1.14 19.48 27.69
CA GLY A 633 1.03 18.56 28.82
C GLY A 633 0.17 17.32 28.55
N LEU A 634 0.01 16.50 29.60
CA LEU A 634 -0.83 15.29 29.58
C LEU A 634 -2.34 15.61 29.54
N ASP A 635 -2.73 16.83 29.94
CA ASP A 635 -4.13 17.27 30.06
C ASP A 635 -4.76 17.75 28.74
N ARG A 636 -4.01 17.69 27.62
CA ARG A 636 -4.48 18.14 26.30
C ARG A 636 -5.80 17.51 25.86
N TYR A 637 -6.03 16.25 26.22
CA TYR A 637 -7.24 15.49 25.87
C TYR A 637 -8.07 15.08 27.10
N ASN A 638 -7.86 15.77 28.24
CA ASN A 638 -8.67 15.56 29.43
C ASN A 638 -10.06 16.21 29.23
N PRO A 639 -11.18 15.48 29.40
CA PRO A 639 -12.52 16.06 29.23
C PRO A 639 -12.80 17.29 30.10
N GLU A 640 -12.14 17.42 31.26
CA GLU A 640 -12.30 18.56 32.17
C GLU A 640 -11.77 19.88 31.59
N THR A 641 -10.81 19.84 30.65
CA THR A 641 -10.24 21.03 30.02
C THR A 641 -11.08 21.57 28.84
N THR A 642 -12.17 20.87 28.49
CA THR A 642 -13.07 21.28 27.40
C THR A 642 -13.66 22.68 27.60
N THR A 643 -14.05 23.02 28.83
CA THR A 643 -14.62 24.33 29.17
C THR A 643 -13.59 25.46 29.02
N ILE A 644 -12.34 25.20 29.41
CA ILE A 644 -11.22 26.14 29.27
C ILE A 644 -10.98 26.46 27.78
N PHE A 645 -10.99 25.45 26.92
CA PHE A 645 -10.84 25.66 25.48
C PHE A 645 -12.06 26.34 24.85
N GLN A 646 -13.29 26.07 25.32
CA GLN A 646 -14.50 26.76 24.88
C GLN A 646 -14.43 28.26 25.18
N ASP A 647 -14.06 28.62 26.41
CA ASP A 647 -13.91 30.02 26.83
C ASP A 647 -12.79 30.71 26.06
N TYR A 648 -11.70 30.00 25.75
CA TYR A 648 -10.61 30.52 24.94
C TYR A 648 -10.99 30.73 23.47
N VAL A 649 -11.88 29.91 22.89
CA VAL A 649 -12.44 30.19 21.56
C VAL A 649 -13.31 31.44 21.59
N GLN A 650 -14.11 31.64 22.64
CA GLN A 650 -14.89 32.87 22.80
C GLN A 650 -13.98 34.10 22.91
N GLN A 651 -12.90 34.01 23.69
CA GLN A 651 -11.89 35.06 23.77
C GLN A 651 -11.25 35.33 22.40
N GLN A 652 -10.96 34.30 21.61
CA GLN A 652 -10.49 34.47 20.22
C GLN A 652 -11.54 35.12 19.31
N CYS A 653 -12.84 35.07 19.61
CA CYS A 653 -13.87 35.76 18.84
C CYS A 653 -13.95 37.25 19.19
N ASP A 654 -13.75 37.59 20.46
CA ASP A 654 -13.71 38.97 20.96
C ASP A 654 -12.42 39.69 20.54
N ASP A 655 -11.30 38.96 20.57
CA ASP A 655 -9.97 39.43 20.20
C ASP A 655 -9.65 39.18 18.72
N LYS A 656 -8.71 39.94 18.14
CA LYS A 656 -8.21 39.70 16.77
C LYS A 656 -7.22 38.51 16.68
N ALA A 657 -7.12 37.69 17.73
CA ALA A 657 -6.20 36.55 17.83
C ALA A 657 -6.77 35.28 17.17
N TYR A 658 -5.88 34.33 16.87
CA TYR A 658 -6.24 33.01 16.34
C TYR A 658 -5.21 31.96 16.76
N ASP A 659 -5.67 30.81 17.25
CA ASP A 659 -4.83 29.72 17.74
C ASP A 659 -5.29 28.37 17.18
N CYS A 660 -4.61 27.91 16.13
CA CYS A 660 -4.97 26.66 15.44
C CYS A 660 -4.84 25.42 16.35
N TYR A 661 -3.86 25.38 17.25
CA TYR A 661 -3.62 24.19 18.07
C TYR A 661 -4.67 24.02 19.16
N ALA A 662 -5.11 25.12 19.77
CA ALA A 662 -6.21 25.11 20.74
C ALA A 662 -7.52 24.69 20.07
N ASN A 663 -7.82 25.26 18.88
CA ASN A 663 -9.03 24.97 18.12
C ASN A 663 -9.09 23.49 17.67
N LEU A 664 -7.99 22.95 17.14
CA LEU A 664 -7.92 21.53 16.78
C LEU A 664 -7.98 20.60 18.00
N ALA A 665 -7.40 21.00 19.15
CA ALA A 665 -7.50 20.24 20.39
C ALA A 665 -8.95 20.17 20.89
N LEU A 666 -9.69 21.27 20.85
CA LEU A 666 -11.11 21.33 21.22
C LEU A 666 -11.98 20.45 20.32
N LEU A 667 -11.83 20.54 18.99
CA LEU A 667 -12.59 19.70 18.06
C LEU A 667 -12.29 18.21 18.25
N LYS A 668 -11.03 17.88 18.57
CA LYS A 668 -10.63 16.50 18.88
C LYS A 668 -11.17 16.02 20.24
N LEU A 669 -11.27 16.90 21.22
CA LEU A 669 -11.97 16.63 22.49
C LEU A 669 -13.46 16.33 22.27
N TYR A 670 -14.13 17.08 21.39
CA TYR A 670 -15.52 16.80 20.98
C TYR A 670 -15.64 15.46 20.24
N GLN A 671 -14.65 15.08 19.42
CA GLN A 671 -14.63 13.77 18.77
C GLN A 671 -14.57 12.62 19.79
N PHE A 672 -13.78 12.77 20.86
CA PHE A 672 -13.73 11.78 21.95
C PHE A 672 -14.94 11.86 22.88
N ASN A 673 -15.55 13.03 23.06
CA ASN A 673 -16.64 13.29 23.99
C ASN A 673 -17.81 14.04 23.33
N PRO A 674 -18.63 13.38 22.49
CA PRO A 674 -19.68 14.06 21.71
C PRO A 674 -20.74 14.77 22.55
N HIS A 675 -20.95 14.34 23.80
CA HIS A 675 -21.93 14.94 24.73
C HIS A 675 -21.52 16.33 25.25
N LEU A 676 -20.25 16.73 25.06
CA LEU A 676 -19.73 18.05 25.48
C LEU A 676 -19.72 19.06 24.33
N ALA A 677 -20.06 18.63 23.10
CA ALA A 677 -20.04 19.48 21.92
C ALA A 677 -21.10 20.59 21.98
N ARG A 678 -20.71 21.80 21.58
CA ARG A 678 -21.58 22.97 21.43
C ARG A 678 -21.54 23.47 19.99
N ASP A 679 -22.70 23.52 19.35
CA ASP A 679 -22.85 23.88 17.94
C ASP A 679 -22.34 25.30 17.63
N GLU A 680 -22.59 26.24 18.53
CA GLU A 680 -22.10 27.62 18.49
C GLU A 680 -20.56 27.67 18.50
N THR A 681 -19.92 26.97 19.43
CA THR A 681 -18.44 26.94 19.51
C THR A 681 -17.80 26.29 18.29
N ILE A 682 -18.44 25.27 17.70
CA ILE A 682 -17.97 24.64 16.45
C ILE A 682 -18.05 25.66 15.30
N THR A 683 -19.17 26.37 15.19
CA THR A 683 -19.38 27.41 14.19
C THR A 683 -18.35 28.53 14.33
N ASN A 684 -18.16 29.04 15.55
CA ASN A 684 -17.18 30.10 15.85
C ASN A 684 -15.74 29.66 15.53
N THR A 685 -15.40 28.41 15.82
CA THR A 685 -14.09 27.84 15.45
C THR A 685 -13.89 27.85 13.93
N LEU A 686 -14.91 27.45 13.15
CA LEU A 686 -14.85 27.43 11.69
C LEU A 686 -14.79 28.85 11.09
N VAL A 687 -15.58 29.79 11.62
CA VAL A 687 -15.57 31.19 11.18
C VAL A 687 -14.21 31.82 11.45
N LYS A 688 -13.61 31.57 12.62
CA LYS A 688 -12.24 32.03 12.90
C LYS A 688 -11.21 31.39 11.97
N ALA A 689 -11.34 30.10 11.64
CA ALA A 689 -10.47 29.44 10.67
C ALA A 689 -10.59 30.04 9.25
N LEU A 690 -11.76 30.57 8.85
CA LEU A 690 -11.92 31.29 7.59
C LEU A 690 -11.07 32.57 7.52
N THR A 691 -10.77 33.22 8.64
CA THR A 691 -10.03 34.51 8.66
C THR A 691 -8.53 34.37 8.32
N VAL A 692 -8.00 33.14 8.27
CA VAL A 692 -6.56 32.86 8.13
C VAL A 692 -6.21 32.22 6.77
N PHE A 693 -7.07 32.36 5.75
CA PHE A 693 -6.76 31.87 4.40
C PHE A 693 -5.52 32.59 3.81
N PRO A 694 -4.71 31.99 2.92
CA PRO A 694 -4.76 30.61 2.45
C PRO A 694 -4.03 29.67 3.44
N SER A 695 -4.76 29.12 4.41
CA SER A 695 -4.30 28.13 5.37
C SER A 695 -5.14 26.86 5.21
N PRO A 696 -4.56 25.65 5.40
CA PRO A 696 -5.32 24.40 5.41
C PRO A 696 -6.22 24.23 6.65
N ASP A 697 -6.17 25.14 7.63
CA ASP A 697 -6.83 24.97 8.93
C ASP A 697 -8.34 24.75 8.85
N PHE A 698 -9.04 25.47 7.98
CA PHE A 698 -10.49 25.29 7.79
C PHE A 698 -10.79 23.85 7.36
N SER A 699 -10.01 23.33 6.40
CA SER A 699 -10.10 21.94 5.96
C SER A 699 -9.76 20.98 7.08
N LEU A 700 -8.73 21.25 7.89
CA LEU A 700 -8.37 20.40 9.03
C LEU A 700 -9.48 20.34 10.09
N CYS A 701 -10.10 21.48 10.41
CA CYS A 701 -11.23 21.55 11.32
C CYS A 701 -12.42 20.73 10.79
N LEU A 702 -12.72 20.84 9.49
CA LEU A 702 -13.81 20.11 8.85
C LEU A 702 -13.63 18.58 8.92
N HIS A 703 -12.39 18.07 8.80
CA HIS A 703 -12.11 16.63 8.91
C HIS A 703 -12.25 16.08 10.35
N LEU A 704 -12.21 16.93 11.37
CA LEU A 704 -12.42 16.53 12.76
C LEU A 704 -13.90 16.48 13.14
N LEU A 705 -14.80 16.97 12.28
CA LEU A 705 -16.24 16.92 12.52
C LEU A 705 -16.82 15.54 12.13
N PRO A 706 -17.80 15.02 12.89
CA PRO A 706 -18.52 13.80 12.55
C PRO A 706 -19.14 13.79 11.15
N ALA A 707 -19.08 12.65 10.46
CA ALA A 707 -19.53 12.50 9.08
C ALA A 707 -21.02 12.86 8.83
N HIS A 708 -21.89 12.78 9.85
CA HIS A 708 -23.31 13.12 9.72
C HIS A 708 -23.55 14.64 9.61
N ILE A 709 -22.63 15.47 10.12
CA ILE A 709 -22.69 16.94 10.00
C ILE A 709 -22.24 17.38 8.60
N LEU A 710 -21.41 16.56 7.93
CA LEU A 710 -20.85 16.83 6.61
C LEU A 710 -21.77 16.38 5.46
N GLN A 711 -22.87 15.66 5.74
CA GLN A 711 -23.81 15.20 4.72
C GLN A 711 -24.86 16.27 4.37
N PRO A 712 -25.21 16.44 3.08
CA PRO A 712 -26.29 17.33 2.67
C PRO A 712 -27.64 16.85 3.22
N ILE A 713 -28.37 17.71 3.94
CA ILE A 713 -29.73 17.43 4.36
C ILE A 713 -30.58 17.27 3.09
N SER A 714 -31.10 16.08 2.87
CA SER A 714 -32.15 15.86 1.86
C SER A 714 -33.41 16.59 2.31
N THR A 715 -34.00 17.41 1.45
CA THR A 715 -35.14 18.31 1.70
C THR A 715 -36.45 17.57 2.04
N SER A 716 -36.47 16.78 3.11
CA SER A 716 -37.65 16.02 3.55
C SER A 716 -37.60 15.62 5.02
N SER A 717 -37.49 16.57 5.94
CA SER A 717 -37.95 16.39 7.33
C SER A 717 -37.99 17.71 8.09
N ALA A 718 -39.21 18.10 8.49
CA ALA A 718 -39.58 19.04 9.55
C ALA A 718 -38.78 20.36 9.72
N LEU A 719 -39.46 21.47 9.44
CA LEU A 719 -39.06 22.82 9.91
C LEU A 719 -38.83 22.82 11.44
N PRO A 720 -37.67 23.29 11.93
CA PRO A 720 -37.55 23.76 13.30
C PRO A 720 -38.23 25.12 13.46
N ALA A 721 -38.67 25.41 14.68
CA ALA A 721 -39.21 26.71 15.07
C ALA A 721 -38.17 27.82 14.88
N ALA A 722 -38.65 29.04 14.58
CA ALA A 722 -37.83 30.22 14.33
C ALA A 722 -36.71 30.42 15.37
N GLY A 723 -35.45 30.42 14.91
CA GLY A 723 -34.29 30.78 15.74
C GLY A 723 -32.97 30.14 15.32
N ASP A 724 -32.91 28.82 15.16
CA ASP A 724 -31.64 28.09 15.01
C ASP A 724 -31.56 27.28 13.71
N ALA A 725 -30.56 27.58 12.88
CA ALA A 725 -30.21 26.77 11.72
C ALA A 725 -29.56 25.46 12.16
N PRO A 726 -29.86 24.30 11.54
CA PRO A 726 -29.17 23.05 11.85
C PRO A 726 -27.67 23.19 11.56
N LEU A 727 -26.80 22.75 12.49
CA LEU A 727 -25.33 22.84 12.39
C LEU A 727 -24.77 22.41 11.02
N SER A 728 -25.35 21.39 10.38
CA SER A 728 -24.94 20.94 9.04
C SER A 728 -25.16 21.98 7.94
N GLU A 729 -26.20 22.80 8.02
CA GLU A 729 -26.46 23.90 7.08
C GLU A 729 -25.44 25.03 7.27
N ALA A 730 -25.13 25.38 8.53
CA ALA A 730 -24.10 26.35 8.88
C ALA A 730 -22.72 25.93 8.32
N VAL A 731 -22.31 24.68 8.57
CA VAL A 731 -21.03 24.13 8.09
C VAL A 731 -20.94 24.14 6.55
N GLN A 732 -22.04 23.81 5.85
CA GLN A 732 -22.08 23.85 4.38
C GLN A 732 -21.92 25.27 3.83
N LYS A 733 -22.63 26.24 4.42
CA LYS A 733 -22.52 27.65 4.03
C LYS A 733 -21.11 28.19 4.25
N LEU A 734 -20.47 27.88 5.39
CA LEU A 734 -19.07 28.24 5.64
C LEU A 734 -18.09 27.56 4.67
N ALA A 735 -18.35 26.30 4.28
CA ALA A 735 -17.52 25.59 3.31
C ALA A 735 -17.59 26.24 1.91
N VAL A 736 -18.76 26.75 1.49
CA VAL A 736 -18.89 27.52 0.25
C VAL A 736 -18.02 28.78 0.30
N LEU A 737 -18.06 29.52 1.40
CA LEU A 737 -17.22 30.71 1.61
C LEU A 737 -15.73 30.37 1.58
N SER A 738 -15.31 29.30 2.26
CA SER A 738 -13.91 28.83 2.23
C SER A 738 -13.44 28.49 0.82
N ASN A 739 -14.28 27.83 0.02
CA ASN A 739 -13.94 27.46 -1.36
C ASN A 739 -13.77 28.69 -2.26
N LEU A 740 -14.60 29.73 -2.05
CA LEU A 740 -14.47 31.00 -2.79
C LEU A 740 -13.19 31.75 -2.43
N LEU A 741 -12.81 31.77 -1.15
CA LEU A 741 -11.54 32.37 -0.69
C LEU A 741 -10.32 31.58 -1.20
N ALA A 742 -10.35 30.24 -1.12
CA ALA A 742 -9.28 29.38 -1.62
C ALA A 742 -9.13 29.47 -3.16
N GLY A 743 -10.24 29.64 -3.87
CA GLY A 743 -10.26 29.84 -5.33
C GLY A 743 -10.00 31.29 -5.78
N ALA A 744 -9.55 32.18 -4.87
CA ALA A 744 -9.29 33.60 -5.12
C ALA A 744 -10.46 34.35 -5.80
N SER A 745 -11.70 33.88 -5.61
CA SER A 745 -12.91 34.45 -6.21
C SER A 745 -13.56 35.47 -5.27
N TYR A 746 -12.79 36.48 -4.87
CA TYR A 746 -13.16 37.43 -3.81
C TYR A 746 -14.43 38.25 -4.09
N ALA A 747 -14.66 38.67 -5.34
CA ALA A 747 -15.88 39.39 -5.70
C ALA A 747 -17.15 38.55 -5.48
N LYS A 748 -17.07 37.25 -5.79
CA LYS A 748 -18.17 36.31 -5.54
C LYS A 748 -18.36 36.06 -4.05
N PHE A 749 -17.27 35.98 -3.28
CA PHE A 749 -17.30 35.84 -1.83
C PHE A 749 -18.15 36.94 -1.18
N TRP A 750 -17.87 38.22 -1.46
CA TRP A 750 -18.66 39.33 -0.90
C TRP A 750 -20.13 39.26 -1.33
N SER A 751 -20.40 39.01 -2.61
CA SER A 751 -21.78 38.87 -3.09
C SER A 751 -22.55 37.70 -2.45
N THR A 752 -21.84 36.63 -2.06
CA THR A 752 -22.44 35.47 -1.40
C THR A 752 -22.65 35.75 0.09
N LEU A 753 -21.70 36.43 0.74
CA LEU A 753 -21.84 36.87 2.12
C LEU A 753 -23.04 37.80 2.30
N ASP A 754 -23.25 38.73 1.37
CA ASP A 754 -24.36 39.69 1.39
C ASP A 754 -25.70 39.11 0.90
N SER A 755 -25.74 37.85 0.44
CA SER A 755 -26.91 37.29 -0.25
C SER A 755 -27.98 36.72 0.66
N ASP A 756 -27.63 36.33 1.89
CA ASP A 756 -28.49 35.56 2.79
C ASP A 756 -28.24 36.00 4.24
N ASP A 757 -29.31 36.36 4.96
CA ASP A 757 -29.27 36.83 6.35
C ASP A 757 -28.58 35.83 7.29
N LEU A 758 -28.64 34.53 6.96
CA LEU A 758 -28.00 33.48 7.74
C LEU A 758 -26.46 33.58 7.73
N TYR A 759 -25.85 34.16 6.68
CA TYR A 759 -24.42 34.43 6.70
C TYR A 759 -24.05 35.53 7.69
N ALA A 760 -24.92 36.54 7.84
CA ALA A 760 -24.73 37.61 8.81
C ALA A 760 -24.80 37.08 10.25
N ASP A 761 -25.75 36.17 10.51
CA ASP A 761 -25.87 35.50 11.81
C ASP A 761 -24.63 34.66 12.15
N LEU A 762 -24.07 33.93 11.17
CA LEU A 762 -22.89 33.07 11.37
C LEU A 762 -21.61 33.85 11.69
N ILE A 763 -21.48 35.09 11.22
CA ILE A 763 -20.28 35.92 11.44
C ILE A 763 -20.43 36.91 12.59
N ALA A 764 -21.64 37.08 13.13
CA ALA A 764 -21.96 38.09 14.13
C ALA A 764 -21.10 37.97 15.41
N ASP A 765 -20.77 36.73 15.79
CA ASP A 765 -19.98 36.43 16.98
C ASP A 765 -18.50 36.80 16.84
N VAL A 766 -17.99 36.99 15.62
CA VAL A 766 -16.58 37.32 15.38
C VAL A 766 -16.41 38.82 15.13
N ASN A 767 -15.86 39.51 16.14
CA ASN A 767 -15.68 40.95 16.07
C ASN A 767 -14.69 41.34 14.96
N GLY A 768 -15.11 42.21 14.05
CA GLY A 768 -14.28 42.68 12.94
C GLY A 768 -13.99 41.62 11.86
N PHE A 769 -14.84 40.60 11.70
CA PHE A 769 -14.66 39.53 10.70
C PHE A 769 -14.35 40.06 9.29
N GLU A 770 -15.15 40.99 8.76
CA GLU A 770 -14.94 41.51 7.41
C GLU A 770 -13.61 42.28 7.27
N GLU A 771 -13.20 43.01 8.32
CA GLU A 771 -11.93 43.74 8.34
C GLU A 771 -10.75 42.77 8.25
N LEU A 772 -10.79 41.67 9.01
CA LEU A 772 -9.78 40.62 8.99
C LEU A 772 -9.68 39.95 7.62
N ILE A 773 -10.82 39.64 6.99
CA ILE A 773 -10.84 39.09 5.63
C ILE A 773 -10.21 40.08 4.65
N ARG A 774 -10.57 41.37 4.68
CA ARG A 774 -10.00 42.39 3.79
C ARG A 774 -8.48 42.54 3.95
N ILE A 775 -7.99 42.57 5.20
CA ILE A 775 -6.55 42.61 5.50
C ILE A 775 -5.86 41.37 4.90
N ARG A 776 -6.47 40.19 5.06
CA ARG A 776 -5.89 38.95 4.56
C ARG A 776 -5.87 38.86 3.03
N ILE A 777 -6.95 39.30 2.34
CA ILE A 777 -6.98 39.44 0.88
C ILE A 777 -5.83 40.35 0.44
N ALA A 778 -5.66 41.51 1.08
CA ALA A 778 -4.59 42.45 0.75
C ALA A 778 -3.19 41.84 0.95
N MET A 779 -2.98 41.06 2.02
CA MET A 779 -1.72 40.33 2.22
C MET A 779 -1.44 39.33 1.09
N THR A 780 -2.41 38.51 0.70
CA THR A 780 -2.25 37.54 -0.40
C THR A 780 -1.97 38.24 -1.74
N VAL A 781 -2.65 39.34 -2.02
CA VAL A 781 -2.39 40.16 -3.22
C VAL A 781 -0.97 40.73 -3.20
N SER A 782 -0.47 41.16 -2.03
CA SER A 782 0.87 41.73 -1.89
C SER A 782 2.01 40.76 -2.19
N GLN A 783 1.77 39.46 -2.00
CA GLN A 783 2.72 38.39 -2.28
C GLN A 783 2.82 38.11 -3.79
N ALA A 784 1.72 38.29 -4.52
CA ALA A 784 1.60 37.86 -5.92
C ALA A 784 1.79 38.99 -6.95
N VAL A 785 1.51 40.25 -6.59
CA VAL A 785 1.40 41.35 -7.57
C VAL A 785 2.14 42.61 -7.12
N ARG A 786 2.75 43.35 -8.07
CA ARG A 786 3.44 44.63 -7.83
C ARG A 786 2.59 45.85 -8.19
N GLU A 787 1.72 45.70 -9.18
CA GLU A 787 0.84 46.75 -9.69
C GLU A 787 -0.54 46.14 -9.96
N VAL A 788 -1.60 46.72 -9.37
CA VAL A 788 -2.98 46.24 -9.52
C VAL A 788 -3.86 47.39 -9.99
N GLU A 789 -4.77 47.13 -10.92
CA GLU A 789 -5.75 48.12 -11.35
C GLU A 789 -6.76 48.43 -10.23
N ARG A 790 -7.09 49.71 -10.04
CA ARG A 790 -8.02 50.16 -8.99
C ARG A 790 -9.37 49.44 -9.06
N SER A 791 -9.93 49.30 -10.26
CA SER A 791 -11.23 48.65 -10.51
C SER A 791 -11.27 47.18 -10.03
N VAL A 792 -10.16 46.47 -10.20
CA VAL A 792 -10.01 45.07 -9.80
C VAL A 792 -9.88 44.96 -8.28
N LEU A 793 -9.09 45.85 -7.67
CA LEU A 793 -8.89 45.89 -6.21
C LEU A 793 -10.18 46.26 -5.46
N GLU A 794 -10.98 47.18 -6.02
CA GLU A 794 -12.33 47.52 -5.50
C GLU A 794 -13.23 46.29 -5.46
N SER A 795 -13.22 45.47 -6.53
CA SER A 795 -14.01 44.23 -6.59
C SER A 795 -13.52 43.16 -5.61
N TRP A 796 -12.20 43.08 -5.35
CA TRP A 796 -11.63 42.08 -4.45
C TRP A 796 -11.80 42.43 -2.97
N LEU A 797 -11.67 43.71 -2.60
CA LEU A 797 -11.82 44.15 -1.21
C LEU A 797 -13.28 44.45 -0.82
N GLY A 798 -14.19 44.53 -1.80
CA GLY A 798 -15.59 44.89 -1.56
C GLY A 798 -15.75 46.32 -1.03
N LEU A 799 -14.83 47.22 -1.38
CA LEU A 799 -14.81 48.63 -0.96
C LEU A 799 -14.88 49.53 -2.19
N GLN A 800 -15.55 50.68 -2.05
CA GLN A 800 -15.71 51.67 -3.14
C GLN A 800 -15.21 53.06 -2.72
N GLY A 801 -14.62 53.79 -3.67
CA GLY A 801 -14.31 55.22 -3.51
C GLY A 801 -13.35 55.55 -2.37
N GLU A 802 -13.72 56.51 -1.53
CA GLU A 802 -12.86 57.05 -0.45
C GLU A 802 -12.51 56.02 0.64
N ALA A 803 -13.35 55.00 0.82
CA ALA A 803 -13.10 53.92 1.78
C ALA A 803 -11.92 53.02 1.34
N LEU A 804 -11.79 52.79 0.02
CA LEU A 804 -10.64 52.09 -0.55
C LEU A 804 -9.36 52.90 -0.34
N ASP A 805 -9.40 54.20 -0.63
CA ASP A 805 -8.21 55.05 -0.55
C ASP A 805 -7.67 55.13 0.89
N LYS A 806 -8.56 55.20 1.90
CA LYS A 806 -8.17 55.10 3.32
C LYS A 806 -7.60 53.74 3.69
N PHE A 807 -8.23 52.64 3.27
CA PHE A 807 -7.73 51.29 3.57
C PHE A 807 -6.36 51.03 2.94
N VAL A 808 -6.18 51.41 1.67
CA VAL A 808 -4.94 51.21 0.92
C VAL A 808 -3.79 52.03 1.50
N SER A 809 -4.04 53.28 1.91
CA SER A 809 -3.01 54.18 2.43
C SER A 809 -2.72 54.02 3.93
N GLU A 810 -3.75 53.92 4.76
CA GLU A 810 -3.62 53.88 6.24
C GLU A 810 -3.41 52.46 6.77
N VAL A 811 -4.02 51.44 6.15
CA VAL A 811 -3.96 50.05 6.65
C VAL A 811 -2.92 49.22 5.89
N CYS A 812 -2.89 49.29 4.55
CA CYS A 812 -1.95 48.50 3.74
C CYS A 812 -0.60 49.19 3.48
N GLY A 813 -0.52 50.51 3.60
CA GLY A 813 0.68 51.30 3.29
C GLY A 813 1.08 51.27 1.81
N TRP A 814 0.12 51.08 0.89
CA TRP A 814 0.35 51.06 -0.56
C TRP A 814 0.14 52.45 -1.18
N GLN A 815 0.72 52.68 -2.36
CA GLN A 815 0.63 53.96 -3.07
C GLN A 815 -0.39 53.89 -4.22
N VAL A 816 -1.31 54.86 -4.27
CA VAL A 816 -2.30 54.98 -5.35
C VAL A 816 -1.80 56.00 -6.38
N GLU A 817 -1.45 55.54 -7.58
CA GLU A 817 -1.04 56.38 -8.72
C GLU A 817 -2.13 56.34 -9.82
N GLY A 818 -3.08 57.27 -9.76
CA GLY A 818 -4.15 57.38 -10.76
C GLY A 818 -5.07 56.16 -10.78
N THR A 819 -4.97 55.34 -11.84
CA THR A 819 -5.78 54.12 -12.05
C THR A 819 -5.11 52.84 -11.54
N VAL A 820 -3.87 52.92 -11.03
CA VAL A 820 -3.07 51.76 -10.61
C VAL A 820 -2.61 51.93 -9.17
N VAL A 821 -2.68 50.85 -8.40
CA VAL A 821 -2.18 50.75 -7.03
C VAL A 821 -0.85 50.01 -7.04
N LYS A 822 0.21 50.63 -6.51
CA LYS A 822 1.55 50.06 -6.40
C LYS A 822 1.76 49.43 -5.03
N VAL A 823 2.13 48.15 -5.05
CA VAL A 823 2.45 47.35 -3.87
C VAL A 823 3.96 47.42 -3.60
N PRO A 824 4.40 47.63 -2.35
CA PRO A 824 5.82 47.64 -2.00
C PRO A 824 6.49 46.28 -2.23
N LEU A 825 7.79 46.30 -2.54
CA LEU A 825 8.59 45.11 -2.81
C LEU A 825 8.89 44.34 -1.51
N ASN A 826 8.44 43.07 -1.45
CA ASN A 826 8.68 42.14 -0.34
C ASN A 826 9.51 40.93 -0.81
N LYS A 827 10.08 40.16 0.14
CA LYS A 827 10.89 38.96 -0.14
C LYS A 827 10.20 37.92 -1.04
N GLU A 828 8.87 37.86 -0.98
CA GLU A 828 8.04 36.92 -1.75
C GLU A 828 7.62 37.47 -3.11
N ASN A 829 7.57 38.79 -3.27
CA ASN A 829 7.26 39.49 -4.53
C ASN A 829 8.54 39.88 -5.30
N GLU A 830 9.70 39.41 -4.85
CA GLU A 830 10.99 39.59 -5.51
C GLU A 830 11.22 38.47 -6.55
N ALA A 831 11.17 38.79 -7.84
CA ALA A 831 11.44 37.83 -8.91
C ALA A 831 12.89 37.30 -8.83
N LYS A 832 13.06 36.04 -8.40
CA LYS A 832 14.36 35.35 -8.34
C LYS A 832 14.47 34.34 -9.47
N GLY A 833 15.51 34.46 -10.29
CA GLY A 833 15.87 33.44 -11.27
C GLY A 833 16.47 32.21 -10.58
N THR A 834 15.75 31.09 -10.55
CA THR A 834 16.25 29.81 -10.04
C THR A 834 16.90 28.99 -11.16
N MET A 835 18.21 28.74 -11.06
CA MET A 835 18.89 27.73 -11.88
C MET A 835 18.66 26.35 -11.26
N VAL A 836 17.74 25.57 -11.82
CA VAL A 836 17.55 24.17 -11.44
C VAL A 836 18.63 23.34 -12.14
N ARG A 837 19.56 22.75 -11.36
CA ARG A 837 20.54 21.77 -11.86
C ARG A 837 20.12 20.38 -11.42
N GLU A 838 19.76 19.54 -12.38
CA GLU A 838 19.58 18.11 -12.15
C GLU A 838 20.87 17.36 -12.45
N ASN A 839 21.34 16.56 -11.48
CA ASN A 839 22.45 15.64 -11.67
C ASN A 839 21.93 14.29 -12.18
N VAL A 840 21.85 14.15 -13.50
CA VAL A 840 21.46 12.91 -14.18
C VAL A 840 22.67 11.95 -14.18
N LYS A 841 22.47 10.71 -13.71
CA LYS A 841 23.53 9.69 -13.67
C LYS A 841 23.75 9.10 -15.07
N ILE A 842 24.99 8.78 -15.42
CA ILE A 842 25.37 8.30 -16.77
C ILE A 842 24.64 7.01 -17.19
N ASP A 843 24.22 6.19 -16.22
CA ASP A 843 23.38 5.00 -16.46
C ASP A 843 22.05 5.34 -17.15
N GLN A 844 21.49 6.52 -16.88
CA GLN A 844 20.25 7.00 -17.49
C GLN A 844 20.47 7.43 -18.95
N PHE A 845 21.72 7.71 -19.35
CA PHE A 845 22.12 8.02 -20.73
C PHE A 845 22.63 6.80 -21.52
N SER A 846 22.91 5.68 -20.85
CA SER A 846 23.44 4.45 -21.50
C SER A 846 22.57 3.98 -22.68
N ARG A 847 21.25 4.14 -22.58
CA ARG A 847 20.30 3.80 -23.66
C ARG A 847 20.38 4.76 -24.85
N VAL A 848 20.67 6.04 -24.61
CA VAL A 848 20.80 7.07 -25.66
C VAL A 848 22.13 6.89 -26.39
N VAL A 849 23.22 6.64 -25.65
CA VAL A 849 24.56 6.41 -26.21
C VAL A 849 24.60 5.11 -27.04
N ARG A 850 23.93 4.05 -26.59
CA ARG A 850 23.83 2.78 -27.33
C ARG A 850 23.07 2.95 -28.65
N ARG A 851 22.02 3.77 -28.65
CA ARG A 851 21.20 4.05 -29.85
C ARG A 851 21.89 4.95 -30.87
N ALA A 852 22.80 5.83 -30.42
CA ALA A 852 23.61 6.67 -31.30
C ALA A 852 24.71 5.88 -32.05
N TYR A 853 25.09 4.70 -31.55
CA TYR A 853 26.12 3.83 -32.16
C TYR A 853 25.55 2.77 -33.13
N GLU A 854 24.22 2.63 -33.22
CA GLU A 854 23.55 1.60 -34.06
C GLU A 854 23.07 2.12 -35.42
N LEU A 855 23.29 3.40 -35.76
CA LEU A 855 23.05 3.92 -37.12
C LEU A 855 24.35 3.82 -37.95
N PRO A 856 24.36 3.15 -39.12
CA PRO A 856 25.46 3.29 -40.07
C PRO A 856 25.46 4.72 -40.64
N ALA A 857 26.65 5.26 -40.86
CA ALA A 857 26.90 6.59 -41.44
C ALA A 857 26.24 6.78 -42.82
#